data_AF-A0A0A1XGK1-F1
#
_entry.id   AF-A0A0A1XGK1-F1
#
_cell.length_a   1.000
_cell.length_b   1.000
_cell.length_c   1.000
_cell.angle_alpha   90.00
_cell.angle_beta   90.00
_cell.angle_gamma   90.00
#
_symmetry.space_group_name_H-M   'P 1'
#
loop_
_entity.id
_entity.type
_entity.pdbx_description
1 polymer ?
#
loop_
_entity_poly.entity_id
_entity_poly.type
_entity_poly.pdbx_seq_one_letter_code
_entity_poly.pdbx_strand_id
1 'polypeptide(L)'
;MSTLSLRIQLEGGRVTKTIQFHPNTTVFDACKIIRDKFAEAVQGQPSEYGLFISDEQHQQGVWLEAGRTLGYYILHNQDTLEYRRKLRTLRVRMLDGAVKTILVDDSQPVSQLMVVICTKIGITNHEEYGLVREDNEAQNESLPDNKFGTLTLRRKFTEKDRDAKMESLRRKLKTDDEINWVDVGKTLREQGIDESETVLLRRRFFFSDQNIDSRDPVQLNLLYVQARDAILDGTHPVTQEKACEFAGIQVHIQFGPHNEAKHKPGFLDLKDFLPQSYVRVKSIEKKIFAEHKKHVALTEIDAKVLYTKTARELPTYGVTFFLVKEKMNGRNKLVPRLLGVTKDSVLRLDERTKEILVSWPLTTVRRWGASPNTFTLDFGDYANQYYSVQTTEAEQIVQLIAGYIDIILKKKQTKDHFGIEGDEGSTMVEESVAPSKATFLQHETNKIGKINTESLAHPEILRASDGERKYTQGEMQSVQYGAYVGQVNHAHQPPTAKEVRISHINLTDPQRALLGYISAGQDVLLRADEELRTKAPIQELGTDLRSIEWRENTLDTSKQAVTSHVATMNAATAQIITASQFDEVDTEAISASVSQITQTIPEVTKEVRLIAALMEDSNNGDRLLDAARNLCNAFSDLLKAAEPESKEPAQNLINAASRVGEATTHVLSTIAEEEVPENSELHDMLLTLAKAVANTTAALMLRAKAIAASCEDEESRNRVIGAASQCALATSQLVACAKVVAPTLHNAACREQLEGAARNVARAVNNLCEVCNDATNDPKLKNDLLAAARDVSKSLSDMLDHVKLSSREYASRTSQEMSPVENVIIGTDILVSSNDPQEMVRHAKTLGQATAQLIQSIKGEADQQKDEDMQR
;
A
#
# COMPACT_ATOMS: atom_id res chain seq x y z
N MET A 1 -7.22 3.89 -52.71
CA MET A 1 -7.31 4.63 -51.44
C MET A 1 -8.76 4.58 -51.00
N SER A 2 -9.08 4.05 -49.83
CA SER A 2 -10.45 3.98 -49.31
C SER A 2 -10.89 5.36 -48.84
N THR A 3 -11.81 5.98 -49.58
CA THR A 3 -12.48 7.22 -49.17
C THR A 3 -13.73 6.87 -48.36
N LEU A 4 -13.97 7.63 -47.29
CA LEU A 4 -15.12 7.46 -46.40
C LEU A 4 -16.17 8.52 -46.75
N SER A 5 -17.35 8.09 -47.17
CA SER A 5 -18.43 8.97 -47.65
C SER A 5 -19.52 9.11 -46.58
N LEU A 6 -19.46 10.17 -45.77
CA LEU A 6 -20.36 10.40 -44.63
C LEU A 6 -21.46 11.40 -44.97
N ARG A 7 -22.65 11.23 -44.39
CA ARG A 7 -23.74 12.21 -44.43
C ARG A 7 -23.59 13.16 -43.25
N ILE A 8 -23.29 14.43 -43.51
CA ILE A 8 -23.21 15.45 -42.47
C ILE A 8 -24.55 16.19 -42.41
N GLN A 9 -25.20 16.15 -41.26
CA GLN A 9 -26.47 16.80 -40.94
C GLN A 9 -26.21 18.02 -40.05
N LEU A 10 -26.79 19.17 -40.35
CA LEU A 10 -26.71 20.34 -39.47
C LEU A 10 -27.79 20.30 -38.38
N GLU A 11 -27.49 20.95 -37.25
CA GLU A 11 -28.39 21.11 -36.10
C GLU A 11 -29.81 21.54 -36.53
N GLY A 12 -30.82 20.80 -36.07
CA GLY A 12 -32.22 20.97 -36.49
C GLY A 12 -32.64 20.20 -37.75
N GLY A 13 -31.75 19.39 -38.35
CA GLY A 13 -32.11 18.37 -39.35
C GLY A 13 -32.53 18.89 -40.74
N ARG A 14 -32.43 20.21 -40.99
CA ARG A 14 -32.95 20.83 -42.23
C ARG A 14 -32.01 20.72 -43.43
N VAL A 15 -30.72 20.50 -43.20
CA VAL A 15 -29.69 20.45 -44.24
C VAL A 15 -28.76 19.26 -43.99
N THR A 16 -28.75 18.34 -44.95
CA THR A 16 -27.86 17.16 -44.93
C THR A 16 -27.10 17.10 -46.25
N LYS A 17 -25.76 17.01 -46.20
CA LYS A 17 -24.90 16.83 -47.39
C LYS A 17 -23.95 15.65 -47.20
N THR A 18 -23.76 14.87 -48.24
CA THR A 18 -22.73 13.82 -48.27
C THR A 18 -21.36 14.45 -48.54
N ILE A 19 -20.38 14.20 -47.68
CA ILE A 19 -18.99 14.65 -47.83
C ILE A 19 -18.07 13.44 -47.77
N GLN A 20 -17.12 13.40 -48.69
CA GLN A 20 -16.03 12.42 -48.69
C GLN A 20 -14.85 12.93 -47.84
N PHE A 21 -14.38 12.09 -46.94
CA PHE A 21 -13.23 12.29 -46.07
C PHE A 21 -12.21 11.16 -46.27
N HIS A 22 -10.96 11.36 -45.84
CA HIS A 22 -10.01 10.27 -45.69
C HIS A 22 -10.20 9.65 -44.29
N PRO A 23 -10.09 8.32 -44.10
CA PRO A 23 -10.18 7.71 -42.77
C PRO A 23 -9.16 8.27 -41.75
N ASN A 24 -8.04 8.83 -42.23
CA ASN A 24 -6.98 9.43 -41.43
C ASN A 24 -7.21 10.93 -41.15
N THR A 25 -8.28 11.54 -41.66
CA THR A 25 -8.62 12.93 -41.35
C THR A 25 -8.98 13.04 -39.86
N THR A 26 -8.41 14.03 -39.17
CA THR A 26 -8.76 14.31 -37.78
C THR A 26 -10.20 14.84 -37.68
N VAL A 27 -10.87 14.64 -36.56
CA VAL A 27 -12.20 15.24 -36.32
C VAL A 27 -12.13 16.76 -36.38
N PHE A 28 -11.04 17.39 -35.91
CA PHE A 28 -10.80 18.82 -36.05
C PHE A 28 -10.77 19.29 -37.53
N ASP A 29 -10.02 18.60 -38.38
CA ASP A 29 -9.95 18.92 -39.82
C ASP A 29 -11.27 18.62 -40.53
N ALA A 30 -11.97 17.56 -40.13
CA ALA A 30 -13.31 17.24 -40.64
C ALA A 30 -14.30 18.37 -40.33
N CYS A 31 -14.33 18.87 -39.08
CA CYS A 31 -15.12 20.04 -38.69
C CYS A 31 -14.75 21.29 -39.51
N LYS A 32 -13.47 21.51 -39.81
CA LYS A 32 -13.03 22.62 -40.68
C LYS A 32 -13.57 22.48 -42.11
N ILE A 33 -13.40 21.30 -42.74
CA ILE A 33 -13.92 20.99 -44.08
C ILE A 33 -15.45 21.14 -44.15
N ILE A 34 -16.16 20.84 -43.05
CA ILE A 34 -17.60 21.02 -42.94
C ILE A 34 -17.96 22.51 -42.95
N ARG A 35 -17.35 23.35 -42.10
CA ARG A 35 -17.58 24.80 -42.11
C ARG A 35 -17.30 25.42 -43.50
N ASP A 36 -16.23 24.99 -44.16
CA ASP A 36 -15.85 25.48 -45.49
C ASP A 36 -16.88 25.07 -46.59
N LYS A 37 -17.72 24.05 -46.36
CA LYS A 37 -18.73 23.50 -47.30
C LYS A 37 -20.18 23.82 -46.93
N PHE A 38 -20.44 24.32 -45.72
CA PHE A 38 -21.77 24.67 -45.22
C PHE A 38 -21.75 26.13 -44.74
N ALA A 39 -22.32 27.04 -45.53
CA ALA A 39 -22.42 28.46 -45.17
C ALA A 39 -23.22 28.67 -43.86
N GLU A 40 -24.19 27.81 -43.56
CA GLU A 40 -24.92 27.86 -42.29
C GLU A 40 -24.08 27.41 -41.08
N ALA A 41 -23.04 26.59 -41.27
CA ALA A 41 -22.15 26.11 -40.21
C ALA A 41 -21.11 27.15 -39.75
N VAL A 42 -21.14 28.36 -40.32
CA VAL A 42 -20.25 29.48 -39.96
C VAL A 42 -20.81 30.31 -38.79
N GLN A 43 -22.02 30.00 -38.31
CA GLN A 43 -22.69 30.76 -37.23
C GLN A 43 -22.17 30.43 -35.82
N GLY A 44 -20.96 30.90 -35.48
CA GLY A 44 -20.45 30.87 -34.10
C GLY A 44 -18.95 30.58 -34.01
N GLN A 45 -18.44 30.41 -32.78
CA GLN A 45 -17.03 30.07 -32.60
C GLN A 45 -16.76 28.59 -32.94
N PRO A 46 -15.66 28.26 -33.65
CA PRO A 46 -15.21 26.90 -33.92
C PRO A 46 -15.18 25.91 -32.75
N SER A 47 -14.99 26.42 -31.53
CA SER A 47 -14.92 25.68 -30.26
C SER A 47 -16.29 25.24 -29.73
N GLU A 48 -17.36 25.95 -30.05
CA GLU A 48 -18.72 25.68 -29.55
C GLU A 48 -19.42 24.53 -30.30
N TYR A 49 -18.86 24.05 -31.40
CA TYR A 49 -19.45 23.03 -32.26
C TYR A 49 -18.60 21.77 -32.29
N GLY A 50 -19.26 20.62 -32.46
CA GLY A 50 -18.60 19.32 -32.62
C GLY A 50 -19.34 18.45 -33.62
N LEU A 51 -18.75 17.29 -33.90
CA LEU A 51 -19.44 16.20 -34.57
C LEU A 51 -20.00 15.23 -33.53
N PHE A 52 -21.22 14.78 -33.76
CA PHE A 52 -22.00 13.95 -32.87
C PHE A 52 -22.58 12.76 -33.63
N ILE A 53 -22.54 11.58 -33.03
CA ILE A 53 -23.17 10.35 -33.53
C ILE A 53 -24.50 10.19 -32.79
N SER A 54 -25.61 10.29 -33.50
CA SER A 54 -26.95 10.08 -32.96
C SER A 54 -27.31 8.59 -32.91
N ASP A 55 -27.46 8.02 -31.72
CA ASP A 55 -28.14 6.73 -31.52
C ASP A 55 -29.61 6.99 -31.12
N GLU A 56 -30.53 6.73 -32.06
CA GLU A 56 -31.97 6.84 -31.85
C GLU A 56 -32.56 5.75 -30.92
N GLN A 57 -31.84 4.64 -30.69
CA GLN A 57 -32.36 3.50 -29.94
C GLN A 57 -32.09 3.56 -28.43
N HIS A 58 -30.97 4.18 -28.00
CA HIS A 58 -30.55 4.18 -26.58
C HIS A 58 -30.37 5.57 -25.96
N GLN A 59 -30.57 6.66 -26.71
CA GLN A 59 -30.24 8.05 -26.32
C GLN A 59 -28.77 8.32 -25.92
N GLN A 60 -27.90 7.31 -25.98
CA GLN A 60 -26.46 7.40 -25.76
C GLN A 60 -25.73 7.84 -27.03
N GLY A 61 -26.01 9.07 -27.48
CA GLY A 61 -25.24 9.67 -28.58
C GLY A 61 -23.84 10.11 -28.14
N VAL A 62 -22.85 9.96 -29.03
CA VAL A 62 -21.42 10.11 -28.71
C VAL A 62 -20.83 11.34 -29.41
N TRP A 63 -20.12 12.18 -28.66
CA TRP A 63 -19.33 13.28 -29.21
C TRP A 63 -17.97 12.79 -29.72
N LEU A 64 -17.60 13.23 -30.93
CA LEU A 64 -16.33 12.90 -31.57
C LEU A 64 -15.20 13.80 -31.04
N GLU A 65 -14.10 13.21 -30.58
CA GLU A 65 -12.96 13.93 -30.03
C GLU A 65 -12.11 14.57 -31.13
N ALA A 66 -11.86 15.87 -31.01
CA ALA A 66 -11.16 16.68 -32.02
C ALA A 66 -9.78 16.12 -32.43
N GLY A 67 -9.04 15.50 -31.50
CA GLY A 67 -7.71 14.94 -31.73
C GLY A 67 -7.67 13.53 -32.32
N ARG A 68 -8.81 12.81 -32.39
CA ARG A 68 -8.88 11.47 -32.98
C ARG A 68 -9.18 11.53 -34.47
N THR A 69 -8.88 10.44 -35.19
CA THR A 69 -9.19 10.30 -36.61
C THR A 69 -10.59 9.71 -36.81
N LEU A 70 -11.23 10.00 -37.96
CA LEU A 70 -12.54 9.43 -38.29
C LEU A 70 -12.53 7.90 -38.33
N GLY A 71 -11.42 7.29 -38.73
CA GLY A 71 -11.23 5.84 -38.74
C GLY A 71 -11.21 5.18 -37.36
N TYR A 72 -11.00 5.92 -36.27
CA TYR A 72 -11.07 5.39 -34.91
C TYR A 72 -12.50 4.94 -34.54
N TYR A 73 -13.52 5.62 -35.07
CA TYR A 73 -14.92 5.46 -34.65
C TYR A 73 -15.70 4.41 -35.45
N ILE A 74 -15.00 3.54 -36.20
CA ILE A 74 -15.59 2.45 -37.01
C ILE A 74 -16.76 2.92 -37.89
N LEU A 75 -16.62 4.11 -38.47
CA LEU A 75 -17.61 4.72 -39.34
C LEU A 75 -17.64 4.03 -40.71
N HIS A 76 -18.84 3.75 -41.21
CA HIS A 76 -19.12 3.15 -42.50
C HIS A 76 -19.54 4.19 -43.54
N ASN A 77 -19.56 3.79 -44.81
CA ASN A 77 -20.08 4.64 -45.88
C ASN A 77 -21.60 4.82 -45.73
N GLN A 78 -22.05 6.08 -45.84
CA GLN A 78 -23.42 6.57 -45.65
C GLN A 78 -23.89 6.75 -44.20
N ASP A 79 -23.02 6.55 -43.20
CA ASP A 79 -23.30 6.90 -41.81
C ASP A 79 -23.60 8.40 -41.67
N THR A 80 -24.49 8.75 -40.74
CA THR A 80 -24.90 10.13 -40.49
C THR A 80 -24.18 10.67 -39.27
N LEU A 81 -23.51 11.82 -39.42
CA LEU A 81 -22.95 12.59 -38.31
C LEU A 81 -23.67 13.94 -38.22
N GLU A 82 -24.02 14.36 -37.02
CA GLU A 82 -24.59 15.68 -36.77
C GLU A 82 -23.48 16.69 -36.45
N TYR A 83 -23.48 17.83 -37.12
CA TYR A 83 -22.71 19.00 -36.73
C TYR A 83 -23.59 19.87 -35.85
N ARG A 84 -23.39 19.74 -34.53
CA ARG A 84 -24.25 20.31 -33.48
C ARG A 84 -23.44 21.18 -32.52
N ARG A 85 -24.07 22.21 -31.96
CA ARG A 85 -23.53 22.99 -30.86
C ARG A 85 -23.43 22.13 -29.59
N LYS A 86 -22.26 22.16 -28.96
CA LYS A 86 -21.94 21.43 -27.74
C LYS A 86 -22.60 22.00 -26.48
N LEU A 87 -22.91 23.30 -26.50
CA LEU A 87 -23.49 24.01 -25.37
C LEU A 87 -24.98 23.67 -25.20
N ARG A 88 -25.32 23.04 -24.09
CA ARG A 88 -26.71 22.79 -23.63
C ARG A 88 -27.03 23.60 -22.37
N THR A 89 -28.32 23.77 -22.09
CA THR A 89 -28.77 24.32 -20.80
C THR A 89 -28.90 23.21 -19.76
N LEU A 90 -28.40 23.46 -18.55
CA LEU A 90 -28.58 22.63 -17.37
C LEU A 90 -29.26 23.44 -16.27
N ARG A 91 -30.30 22.88 -15.64
CA ARG A 91 -30.99 23.50 -14.49
C ARG A 91 -30.35 22.99 -13.21
N VAL A 92 -29.70 23.88 -12.47
CA VAL A 92 -29.03 23.55 -11.20
C VAL A 92 -29.80 24.20 -10.05
N ARG A 93 -30.27 23.39 -9.09
CA ARG A 93 -30.79 23.86 -7.80
C ARG A 93 -29.63 24.13 -6.85
N MET A 94 -29.65 25.31 -6.24
CA MET A 94 -28.67 25.81 -5.28
C MET A 94 -29.06 25.40 -3.85
N LEU A 95 -28.11 25.53 -2.92
CA LEU A 95 -28.31 25.23 -1.49
C LEU A 95 -29.35 26.15 -0.81
N ASP A 96 -29.63 27.33 -1.36
CA ASP A 96 -30.69 28.25 -0.92
C ASP A 96 -32.09 27.90 -1.52
N GLY A 97 -32.17 26.83 -2.32
CA GLY A 97 -33.38 26.41 -3.02
C GLY A 97 -33.61 27.07 -4.38
N ALA A 98 -32.82 28.08 -4.77
CA ALA A 98 -32.99 28.76 -6.06
C ALA A 98 -32.53 27.86 -7.23
N VAL A 99 -33.29 27.85 -8.33
CA VAL A 99 -32.91 27.12 -9.56
C VAL A 99 -32.32 28.09 -10.57
N LYS A 100 -31.04 27.92 -10.92
CA LYS A 100 -30.35 28.69 -11.97
C LYS A 100 -30.17 27.83 -13.22
N THR A 101 -30.39 28.40 -14.39
CA THR A 101 -30.10 27.76 -15.68
C THR A 101 -28.70 28.16 -16.14
N ILE A 102 -27.82 27.18 -16.33
CA ILE A 102 -26.40 27.38 -16.66
C ILE A 102 -26.10 26.72 -18.01
N LEU A 103 -25.42 27.45 -18.90
CA LEU A 103 -24.87 26.87 -20.14
C LEU A 103 -23.62 26.04 -19.82
N VAL A 104 -23.62 24.78 -20.25
CA VAL A 104 -22.58 23.75 -20.03
C VAL A 104 -22.25 23.01 -21.33
N ASP A 105 -21.04 22.48 -21.47
CA ASP A 105 -20.59 21.70 -22.64
C ASP A 105 -20.96 20.21 -22.48
N ASP A 106 -21.89 19.72 -23.30
CA ASP A 106 -22.39 18.35 -23.26
C ASP A 106 -21.32 17.28 -23.62
N SER A 107 -20.21 17.69 -24.23
CA SER A 107 -19.10 16.81 -24.59
C SER A 107 -18.06 16.62 -23.46
N GLN A 108 -18.20 17.33 -22.34
CA GLN A 108 -17.26 17.26 -21.22
C GLN A 108 -17.79 16.42 -20.04
N PRO A 109 -16.89 15.75 -19.30
CA PRO A 109 -17.28 15.03 -18.08
C PRO A 109 -17.72 16.00 -16.99
N VAL A 110 -18.58 15.53 -16.08
CA VAL A 110 -19.18 16.34 -15.01
C VAL A 110 -18.13 17.00 -14.11
N SER A 111 -16.96 16.37 -13.90
CA SER A 111 -15.80 16.97 -13.24
C SER A 111 -15.35 18.33 -13.82
N GLN A 112 -15.29 18.47 -15.14
CA GLN A 112 -14.97 19.75 -15.79
C GLN A 112 -16.13 20.73 -15.73
N LEU A 113 -17.37 20.22 -15.85
CA LEU A 113 -18.57 21.05 -15.72
C LEU A 113 -18.69 21.66 -14.32
N MET A 114 -18.24 20.97 -13.28
CA MET A 114 -18.23 21.49 -11.92
C MET A 114 -17.39 22.75 -11.77
N VAL A 115 -16.26 22.87 -12.48
CA VAL A 115 -15.45 24.10 -12.49
C VAL A 115 -16.29 25.26 -13.03
N VAL A 116 -16.91 25.08 -14.20
CA VAL A 116 -17.73 26.12 -14.86
C VAL A 116 -18.97 26.48 -14.03
N ILE A 117 -19.63 25.50 -13.43
CA ILE A 117 -20.82 25.68 -12.59
C ILE A 117 -20.44 26.48 -11.32
N CYS A 118 -19.44 26.03 -10.58
CA CYS A 118 -19.00 26.68 -9.34
C CYS A 118 -18.46 28.10 -9.58
N THR A 119 -17.64 28.32 -10.62
CA THR A 119 -17.15 29.66 -10.97
C THR A 119 -18.30 30.61 -11.34
N LYS A 120 -19.32 30.16 -12.07
CA LYS A 120 -20.52 30.99 -12.40
C LYS A 120 -21.43 31.27 -11.19
N ILE A 121 -21.31 30.49 -10.12
CA ILE A 121 -22.08 30.67 -8.88
C ILE A 121 -21.30 31.52 -7.85
N GLY A 122 -19.97 31.60 -7.97
CA GLY A 122 -19.10 32.26 -6.99
C GLY A 122 -18.51 31.33 -5.93
N ILE A 123 -18.50 30.01 -6.19
CA ILE A 123 -17.90 29.00 -5.31
C ILE A 123 -16.47 28.74 -5.78
N THR A 124 -15.49 29.09 -4.95
CA THR A 124 -14.05 28.89 -5.24
C THR A 124 -13.63 27.42 -5.13
N ASN A 125 -14.10 26.72 -4.09
CA ASN A 125 -13.73 25.32 -3.80
C ASN A 125 -14.55 24.30 -4.62
N HIS A 126 -14.47 24.34 -5.95
CA HIS A 126 -15.29 23.51 -6.83
C HIS A 126 -15.12 21.99 -6.61
N GLU A 127 -13.98 21.54 -6.08
CA GLU A 127 -13.67 20.12 -5.81
C GLU A 127 -14.46 19.53 -4.63
N GLU A 128 -14.98 20.38 -3.73
CA GLU A 128 -15.77 19.93 -2.58
C GLU A 128 -17.24 19.66 -2.93
N TYR A 129 -17.70 20.01 -4.13
CA TYR A 129 -19.11 19.96 -4.54
C TYR A 129 -19.33 18.95 -5.67
N GLY A 130 -20.52 18.35 -5.68
CA GLY A 130 -21.00 17.49 -6.74
C GLY A 130 -22.45 17.75 -7.08
N LEU A 131 -22.93 17.11 -8.15
CA LEU A 131 -24.33 17.14 -8.55
C LEU A 131 -25.05 15.89 -8.02
N VAL A 132 -26.31 16.06 -7.66
CA VAL A 132 -27.21 15.01 -7.21
C VAL A 132 -28.44 15.03 -8.12
N ARG A 133 -28.88 13.84 -8.56
CA ARG A 133 -30.15 13.65 -9.25
C ARG A 133 -31.28 13.65 -8.22
N GLU A 134 -32.31 14.47 -8.41
CA GLU A 134 -33.50 14.46 -7.55
C GLU A 134 -34.61 13.64 -8.23
N ASP A 135 -34.98 12.51 -7.63
CA ASP A 135 -36.15 11.74 -8.08
C ASP A 135 -37.45 12.44 -7.63
N ASN A 136 -38.21 12.95 -8.60
CA ASN A 136 -39.44 13.74 -8.35
C ASN A 136 -40.58 12.97 -7.63
N GLU A 137 -40.49 11.65 -7.48
CA GLU A 137 -41.56 10.84 -6.86
C GLU A 137 -41.69 11.08 -5.34
N ALA A 138 -40.61 11.48 -4.66
CA ALA A 138 -40.58 11.65 -3.21
C ALA A 138 -41.52 12.76 -2.66
N GLN A 139 -42.04 13.66 -3.50
CA GLN A 139 -43.00 14.69 -3.07
C GLN A 139 -44.46 14.19 -3.00
N ASN A 140 -44.79 13.02 -3.56
CA ASN A 140 -46.17 12.54 -3.64
C ASN A 140 -46.59 11.55 -2.54
N GLU A 141 -45.68 10.95 -1.77
CA GLU A 141 -46.03 10.04 -0.65
C GLU A 141 -46.38 10.76 0.67
N SER A 142 -46.79 12.03 0.61
CA SER A 142 -47.26 12.80 1.77
C SER A 142 -48.73 12.54 2.12
N LEU A 143 -49.15 11.27 2.20
CA LEU A 143 -50.49 10.88 2.65
C LEU A 143 -50.45 9.71 3.66
N PRO A 144 -51.30 9.72 4.71
CA PRO A 144 -51.21 8.76 5.81
C PRO A 144 -51.88 7.42 5.45
N ASP A 145 -51.09 6.37 5.29
CA ASP A 145 -51.60 5.09 4.78
C ASP A 145 -52.39 4.27 5.81
N ASN A 146 -53.45 3.60 5.33
CA ASN A 146 -54.52 3.02 6.14
C ASN A 146 -54.26 1.55 6.49
N LYS A 147 -54.61 1.15 7.72
CA LYS A 147 -54.51 -0.25 8.19
C LYS A 147 -55.61 -1.14 7.60
N PHE A 148 -55.27 -2.10 6.73
CA PHE A 148 -55.86 -3.45 6.63
C PHE A 148 -54.85 -4.35 5.88
N GLY A 149 -54.61 -5.64 6.16
CA GLY A 149 -55.18 -6.51 7.19
C GLY A 149 -55.57 -7.89 6.64
N THR A 150 -54.63 -8.81 6.38
CA THR A 150 -54.97 -10.25 6.22
C THR A 150 -53.87 -11.19 6.74
N LEU A 151 -54.28 -12.22 7.49
CA LEU A 151 -53.41 -13.24 8.10
C LEU A 151 -53.29 -14.47 7.19
N THR A 152 -52.07 -14.84 6.75
CA THR A 152 -51.75 -16.24 6.43
C THR A 152 -50.37 -16.62 6.97
N LEU A 153 -50.35 -17.57 7.91
CA LEU A 153 -49.15 -18.04 8.59
C LEU A 153 -48.47 -19.15 7.78
N ARG A 154 -47.33 -18.90 7.14
CA ARG A 154 -46.40 -19.97 6.73
C ARG A 154 -44.94 -19.66 7.08
N ARG A 155 -44.33 -20.60 7.79
CA ARG A 155 -43.11 -20.45 8.58
C ARG A 155 -41.87 -20.66 7.71
N LYS A 156 -41.15 -19.59 7.38
CA LYS A 156 -39.74 -19.61 6.88
C LYS A 156 -38.88 -18.63 7.70
N PHE A 157 -38.75 -18.91 9.00
CA PHE A 157 -37.54 -18.51 9.76
C PHE A 157 -36.38 -19.29 9.11
N THR A 158 -35.28 -18.70 8.62
CA THR A 158 -34.29 -17.99 9.44
C THR A 158 -33.46 -16.90 8.72
N GLU A 159 -33.56 -16.75 7.40
CA GLU A 159 -32.73 -15.78 6.64
C GLU A 159 -33.39 -14.40 6.51
N LYS A 160 -34.67 -14.34 6.09
CA LYS A 160 -35.37 -13.07 5.81
C LYS A 160 -35.42 -12.10 7.00
N ASP A 161 -35.48 -12.62 8.24
CA ASP A 161 -35.48 -11.81 9.47
C ASP A 161 -34.15 -11.09 9.75
N ARG A 162 -33.02 -11.61 9.25
CA ARG A 162 -31.71 -10.97 9.46
C ARG A 162 -31.54 -9.73 8.61
N ASP A 163 -32.02 -9.76 7.37
CA ASP A 163 -32.03 -8.58 6.50
C ASP A 163 -33.14 -7.61 6.89
N ALA A 164 -34.33 -8.07 7.29
CA ALA A 164 -35.36 -7.18 7.84
C ALA A 164 -34.85 -6.36 9.04
N LYS A 165 -33.99 -6.94 9.90
CA LYS A 165 -33.33 -6.19 10.97
C LYS A 165 -32.36 -5.13 10.41
N MET A 166 -31.53 -5.48 9.42
CA MET A 166 -30.55 -4.55 8.82
C MET A 166 -31.25 -3.42 8.05
N GLU A 167 -32.31 -3.72 7.30
CA GLU A 167 -33.16 -2.75 6.62
C GLU A 167 -33.86 -1.82 7.64
N SER A 168 -34.35 -2.37 8.75
CA SER A 168 -34.88 -1.57 9.87
C SER A 168 -33.83 -0.75 10.61
N LEU A 169 -32.53 -1.00 10.39
CA LEU A 169 -31.43 -0.20 10.90
C LEU A 169 -31.05 0.88 9.89
N ARG A 170 -30.96 0.57 8.59
CA ARG A 170 -30.82 1.58 7.51
C ARG A 170 -31.88 2.67 7.64
N ARG A 171 -33.17 2.31 7.66
CA ARG A 171 -34.30 3.24 7.85
C ARG A 171 -34.29 4.02 9.18
N LYS A 172 -33.47 3.64 10.17
CA LYS A 172 -33.33 4.35 11.46
C LYS A 172 -32.05 5.18 11.58
N LEU A 173 -31.08 4.94 10.70
CA LEU A 173 -29.76 5.52 10.78
C LEU A 173 -29.47 6.54 9.68
N LYS A 174 -30.39 6.72 8.71
CA LYS A 174 -30.24 7.63 7.55
C LYS A 174 -28.78 7.73 7.13
N THR A 175 -28.20 6.59 6.76
CA THR A 175 -26.95 6.57 6.00
C THR A 175 -27.21 7.28 4.67
N ASP A 176 -26.15 7.75 3.99
CA ASP A 176 -26.25 8.65 2.82
C ASP A 176 -26.86 7.97 1.56
N ASP A 177 -27.41 6.75 1.73
CA ASP A 177 -28.05 5.81 0.79
C ASP A 177 -29.07 6.44 -0.18
N GLU A 178 -29.70 7.56 0.17
CA GLU A 178 -30.75 8.22 -0.62
C GLU A 178 -30.20 9.32 -1.57
N ILE A 179 -28.89 9.59 -1.56
CA ILE A 179 -28.28 10.60 -2.45
C ILE A 179 -27.79 9.96 -3.75
N ASN A 180 -28.57 10.14 -4.81
CA ASN A 180 -28.21 9.73 -6.17
C ASN A 180 -27.15 10.67 -6.77
N TRP A 181 -25.89 10.53 -6.35
CA TRP A 181 -24.76 11.31 -6.83
C TRP A 181 -24.47 11.05 -8.31
N VAL A 182 -24.30 12.12 -9.07
CA VAL A 182 -23.88 12.07 -10.49
C VAL A 182 -22.39 11.70 -10.57
N ASP A 183 -22.05 10.76 -11.44
CA ASP A 183 -20.69 10.32 -11.73
C ASP A 183 -19.88 11.47 -12.36
N VAL A 184 -18.78 11.83 -11.71
CA VAL A 184 -17.88 12.92 -12.13
C VAL A 184 -16.96 12.55 -13.30
N GLY A 185 -16.75 11.25 -13.56
CA GLY A 185 -15.92 10.74 -14.65
C GLY A 185 -16.64 10.67 -16.01
N LYS A 186 -17.97 10.70 -16.02
CA LYS A 186 -18.82 10.59 -17.22
C LYS A 186 -19.43 11.93 -17.61
N THR A 187 -19.90 12.04 -18.84
CA THR A 187 -20.76 13.14 -19.30
C THR A 187 -22.16 13.05 -18.67
N LEU A 188 -22.94 14.13 -18.76
CA LEU A 188 -24.36 14.12 -18.34
C LEU A 188 -25.23 13.21 -19.23
N ARG A 189 -24.88 13.10 -20.52
CA ARG A 189 -25.64 12.32 -21.51
C ARG A 189 -25.50 10.81 -21.31
N GLU A 190 -24.29 10.32 -21.06
CA GLU A 190 -24.05 8.90 -20.76
C GLU A 190 -24.80 8.40 -19.51
N GLN A 191 -25.14 9.32 -18.61
CA GLN A 191 -25.88 9.07 -17.37
C GLN A 191 -27.41 9.24 -17.52
N GLY A 192 -27.89 9.57 -18.72
CA GLY A 192 -29.32 9.76 -18.99
C GLY A 192 -29.93 10.98 -18.29
N ILE A 193 -29.15 12.06 -18.10
CA ILE A 193 -29.64 13.34 -17.57
C ILE A 193 -30.00 14.25 -18.74
N ASP A 194 -31.28 14.59 -18.87
CA ASP A 194 -31.83 15.38 -19.98
C ASP A 194 -31.85 16.90 -19.69
N GLU A 195 -31.99 17.74 -20.71
CA GLU A 195 -31.99 19.21 -20.62
C GLU A 195 -33.17 19.78 -19.81
N SER A 196 -34.25 19.00 -19.68
CA SER A 196 -35.44 19.33 -18.89
C SER A 196 -35.26 19.11 -17.38
N GLU A 197 -34.33 18.23 -16.99
CA GLU A 197 -34.11 17.76 -15.63
C GLU A 197 -33.41 18.80 -14.75
N THR A 198 -33.66 18.77 -13.43
CA THR A 198 -33.02 19.67 -12.46
C THR A 198 -32.13 18.87 -11.53
N VAL A 199 -30.85 19.23 -11.48
CA VAL A 199 -29.86 18.60 -10.59
C VAL A 199 -29.60 19.49 -9.37
N LEU A 200 -29.41 18.90 -8.20
CA LEU A 200 -29.09 19.61 -6.97
C LEU A 200 -27.57 19.73 -6.80
N LEU A 201 -27.07 20.95 -6.56
CA LEU A 201 -25.68 21.17 -6.17
C LEU A 201 -25.53 20.91 -4.66
N ARG A 202 -24.77 19.88 -4.29
CA ARG A 202 -24.54 19.50 -2.89
C ARG A 202 -23.05 19.34 -2.61
N ARG A 203 -22.62 19.69 -1.40
CA ARG A 203 -21.23 19.49 -0.96
C ARG A 203 -21.00 17.99 -0.68
N ARG A 204 -19.98 17.42 -1.31
CA ARG A 204 -19.59 15.99 -1.26
C ARG A 204 -18.39 15.75 -0.32
N PHE A 205 -17.46 16.70 -0.25
CA PHE A 205 -16.23 16.56 0.56
C PHE A 205 -16.08 17.74 1.53
N PHE A 206 -15.62 17.46 2.76
CA PHE A 206 -15.47 18.44 3.83
C PHE A 206 -13.99 18.66 4.16
N PHE A 207 -13.29 19.48 3.38
CA PHE A 207 -11.84 19.68 3.54
C PHE A 207 -11.48 20.98 4.27
N SER A 208 -12.12 22.11 3.92
CA SER A 208 -11.70 23.47 4.29
C SER A 208 -12.57 24.19 5.35
N ASP A 209 -13.08 23.48 6.36
CA ASP A 209 -14.12 24.01 7.28
C ASP A 209 -13.67 24.99 8.38
N GLN A 210 -12.40 25.40 8.42
CA GLN A 210 -11.78 25.87 9.68
C GLN A 210 -12.29 27.21 10.27
N ASN A 211 -12.88 28.12 9.49
CA ASN A 211 -13.25 29.45 9.99
C ASN A 211 -14.75 29.58 10.31
N ILE A 212 -15.09 29.69 11.60
CA ILE A 212 -16.37 30.26 12.05
C ILE A 212 -16.10 31.72 12.40
N ASP A 213 -16.72 32.65 11.67
CA ASP A 213 -16.72 34.04 12.08
C ASP A 213 -17.96 34.34 12.93
N SER A 214 -17.77 34.60 14.22
CA SER A 214 -18.86 35.00 15.13
C SER A 214 -19.40 36.41 14.84
N ARG A 215 -18.76 37.16 13.94
CA ARG A 215 -19.19 38.50 13.51
C ARG A 215 -20.33 38.47 12.48
N ASP A 216 -20.61 37.33 11.84
CA ASP A 216 -21.78 37.15 10.95
C ASP A 216 -22.84 36.22 11.59
N PRO A 217 -23.92 36.78 12.17
CA PRO A 217 -24.98 35.99 12.79
C PRO A 217 -25.85 35.22 11.78
N VAL A 218 -25.85 35.59 10.49
CA VAL A 218 -26.59 34.89 9.43
C VAL A 218 -25.82 33.64 9.02
N GLN A 219 -24.52 33.76 8.76
CA GLN A 219 -23.65 32.62 8.45
C GLN A 219 -23.61 31.62 9.62
N LEU A 220 -23.47 32.12 10.86
CA LEU A 220 -23.51 31.29 12.06
C LEU A 220 -24.84 30.54 12.22
N ASN A 221 -25.98 31.21 11.94
CA ASN A 221 -27.29 30.58 12.03
C ASN A 221 -27.49 29.49 10.96
N LEU A 222 -26.99 29.71 9.74
CA LEU A 222 -27.01 28.70 8.67
C LEU A 222 -26.19 27.46 9.07
N LEU A 223 -24.98 27.65 9.59
CA LEU A 223 -24.11 26.58 10.06
C LEU A 223 -24.74 25.81 11.25
N TYR A 224 -25.38 26.51 12.18
CA TYR A 224 -26.12 25.91 13.28
C TYR A 224 -27.28 25.04 12.78
N VAL A 225 -28.10 25.54 11.85
CA VAL A 225 -29.21 24.79 11.26
C VAL A 225 -28.70 23.52 10.57
N GLN A 226 -27.66 23.64 9.74
CA GLN A 226 -27.07 22.48 9.05
C GLN A 226 -26.52 21.42 10.02
N ALA A 227 -25.79 21.84 11.07
CA ALA A 227 -25.26 20.92 12.07
C ALA A 227 -26.36 20.26 12.91
N ARG A 228 -27.38 21.04 13.30
CA ARG A 228 -28.57 20.55 14.01
C ARG A 228 -29.30 19.49 13.20
N ASP A 229 -29.63 19.80 11.95
CA ASP A 229 -30.45 18.92 11.11
C ASP A 229 -29.69 17.63 10.78
N ALA A 230 -28.38 17.71 10.52
CA ALA A 230 -27.54 16.52 10.35
C ALA A 230 -27.50 15.61 11.59
N ILE A 231 -27.52 16.18 12.80
CA ILE A 231 -27.60 15.40 14.04
C ILE A 231 -29.00 14.80 14.23
N LEU A 232 -30.07 15.58 14.05
CA LEU A 232 -31.46 15.14 14.23
C LEU A 232 -31.87 14.03 13.25
N ASP A 233 -31.51 14.18 11.97
CA ASP A 233 -31.75 13.16 10.95
C ASP A 233 -30.84 11.93 11.14
N GLY A 234 -29.71 12.07 11.84
CA GLY A 234 -28.79 10.99 12.16
C GLY A 234 -27.67 10.78 11.13
N THR A 235 -27.61 11.59 10.07
CA THR A 235 -26.51 11.60 9.10
C THR A 235 -25.16 11.95 9.74
N HIS A 236 -25.18 12.68 10.86
CA HIS A 236 -24.06 12.83 11.80
C HIS A 236 -24.32 11.99 13.06
N PRO A 237 -23.78 10.76 13.14
CA PRO A 237 -23.89 9.93 14.33
C PRO A 237 -23.14 10.54 15.52
N VAL A 238 -23.88 10.73 16.62
CA VAL A 238 -23.38 11.20 17.91
C VAL A 238 -23.73 10.18 19.00
N THR A 239 -22.93 10.13 20.07
CA THR A 239 -23.24 9.27 21.23
C THR A 239 -24.46 9.79 21.98
N GLN A 240 -25.10 8.95 22.80
CA GLN A 240 -26.27 9.37 23.59
C GLN A 240 -25.98 10.58 24.48
N GLU A 241 -24.77 10.67 25.04
CA GLU A 241 -24.37 11.77 25.93
C GLU A 241 -24.24 13.07 25.16
N LYS A 242 -23.58 13.05 23.99
CA LYS A 242 -23.48 14.21 23.10
C LYS A 242 -24.84 14.63 22.53
N ALA A 243 -25.73 13.68 22.22
CA ALA A 243 -27.11 14.00 21.85
C ALA A 243 -27.86 14.77 22.96
N CYS A 244 -27.63 14.43 24.24
CA CYS A 244 -28.23 15.17 25.37
C CYS A 244 -27.62 16.57 25.53
N GLU A 245 -26.33 16.73 25.28
CA GLU A 245 -25.61 18.02 25.30
C GLU A 245 -26.12 18.96 24.20
N PHE A 246 -26.17 18.50 22.95
CA PHE A 246 -26.75 19.26 21.84
C PHE A 246 -28.22 19.62 22.07
N ALA A 247 -29.03 18.67 22.56
CA ALA A 247 -30.41 18.95 22.92
C ALA A 247 -30.50 20.03 24.02
N GLY A 248 -29.64 19.99 25.04
CA GLY A 248 -29.59 21.01 26.10
C GLY A 248 -29.24 22.41 25.59
N ILE A 249 -28.30 22.50 24.66
CA ILE A 249 -27.94 23.76 23.98
C ILE A 249 -29.08 24.23 23.06
N GLN A 250 -29.72 23.32 22.30
CA GLN A 250 -30.86 23.64 21.43
C GLN A 250 -32.08 24.14 22.21
N VAL A 251 -32.37 23.56 23.38
CA VAL A 251 -33.42 24.04 24.29
C VAL A 251 -33.09 25.44 24.80
N HIS A 252 -31.82 25.75 25.07
CA HIS A 252 -31.39 27.13 25.41
C HIS A 252 -31.56 28.11 24.25
N ILE A 253 -31.24 27.70 23.02
CA ILE A 253 -31.44 28.52 21.81
C ILE A 253 -32.93 28.80 21.56
N GLN A 254 -33.81 27.81 21.74
CA GLN A 254 -35.25 27.97 21.44
C GLN A 254 -36.06 28.61 22.58
N PHE A 255 -35.73 28.35 23.84
CA PHE A 255 -36.54 28.76 25.00
C PHE A 255 -35.82 29.68 25.99
N GLY A 256 -34.55 29.99 25.76
CA GLY A 256 -33.72 30.81 26.63
C GLY A 256 -33.28 30.10 27.92
N PRO A 257 -32.92 30.87 28.97
CA PRO A 257 -32.35 30.34 30.21
C PRO A 257 -33.24 29.31 30.92
N HIS A 258 -32.62 28.32 31.55
CA HIS A 258 -33.32 27.25 32.25
C HIS A 258 -34.17 27.75 33.44
N ASN A 259 -35.45 27.38 33.47
CA ASN A 259 -36.37 27.69 34.56
C ASN A 259 -37.06 26.42 35.06
N GLU A 260 -36.72 25.99 36.28
CA GLU A 260 -37.20 24.75 36.92
C GLU A 260 -38.73 24.71 37.12
N ALA A 261 -39.41 25.86 37.12
CA ALA A 261 -40.87 25.92 37.23
C ALA A 261 -41.57 25.50 35.92
N LYS A 262 -40.97 25.82 34.76
CA LYS A 262 -41.49 25.61 33.41
C LYS A 262 -40.92 24.35 32.74
N HIS A 263 -39.62 24.11 32.87
CA HIS A 263 -38.89 23.04 32.19
C HIS A 263 -38.92 21.76 33.03
N LYS A 264 -40.08 21.10 33.01
CA LYS A 264 -40.36 19.84 33.71
C LYS A 264 -40.55 18.69 32.72
N PRO A 265 -40.37 17.42 33.12
CA PRO A 265 -40.59 16.27 32.23
C PRO A 265 -41.99 16.29 31.60
N GLY A 266 -42.05 16.10 30.28
CA GLY A 266 -43.25 16.29 29.45
C GLY A 266 -43.39 17.69 28.83
N PHE A 267 -42.35 18.54 28.88
CA PHE A 267 -42.37 19.88 28.27
C PHE A 267 -41.83 19.87 26.81
N LEU A 268 -40.92 18.96 26.48
CA LEU A 268 -40.29 18.88 25.15
C LEU A 268 -40.91 17.75 24.31
N ASP A 269 -41.23 18.00 23.03
CA ASP A 269 -41.38 16.90 22.06
C ASP A 269 -39.99 16.41 21.67
N LEU A 270 -39.58 15.27 22.22
CA LEU A 270 -38.24 14.73 22.07
C LEU A 270 -37.82 14.45 20.62
N LYS A 271 -38.77 14.39 19.66
CA LYS A 271 -38.45 14.20 18.24
C LYS A 271 -37.73 15.39 17.62
N ASP A 272 -38.00 16.60 18.12
CA ASP A 272 -37.45 17.84 17.54
C ASP A 272 -36.04 18.16 18.09
N PHE A 273 -35.59 17.43 19.12
CA PHE A 273 -34.33 17.68 19.84
C PHE A 273 -33.40 16.46 19.90
N LEU A 274 -33.84 15.26 19.51
CA LEU A 274 -33.02 14.06 19.53
C LEU A 274 -33.19 13.23 18.26
N PRO A 275 -32.12 12.53 17.82
CA PRO A 275 -32.24 11.51 16.77
C PRO A 275 -33.25 10.43 17.16
N GLN A 276 -33.97 9.90 16.17
CA GLN A 276 -35.03 8.89 16.33
C GLN A 276 -34.58 7.61 17.08
N SER A 277 -33.28 7.32 17.08
CA SER A 277 -32.65 6.24 17.85
C SER A 277 -32.71 6.45 19.37
N TYR A 278 -32.69 7.70 19.85
CA TYR A 278 -32.62 8.05 21.27
C TYR A 278 -33.95 8.51 21.89
N VAL A 279 -34.94 8.90 21.09
CA VAL A 279 -36.30 9.30 21.54
C VAL A 279 -36.95 8.27 22.48
N ARG A 280 -36.66 6.96 22.31
CA ARG A 280 -37.26 5.88 23.12
C ARG A 280 -36.50 5.56 24.42
N VAL A 281 -35.44 6.30 24.75
CA VAL A 281 -34.62 6.04 25.94
C VAL A 281 -35.28 6.62 27.19
N LYS A 282 -35.49 5.78 28.21
CA LYS A 282 -36.11 6.20 29.48
C LYS A 282 -35.28 7.29 30.17
N SER A 283 -35.98 8.29 30.71
CA SER A 283 -35.41 9.40 31.49
C SER A 283 -34.41 10.30 30.74
N ILE A 284 -34.38 10.28 29.40
CA ILE A 284 -33.44 11.09 28.61
C ILE A 284 -33.73 12.60 28.71
N GLU A 285 -35.00 13.00 28.78
CA GLU A 285 -35.43 14.41 28.98
C GLU A 285 -34.83 15.03 30.27
N LYS A 286 -34.69 14.23 31.34
CA LYS A 286 -34.04 14.68 32.57
C LYS A 286 -32.54 14.97 32.38
N LYS A 287 -31.86 14.26 31.46
CA LYS A 287 -30.48 14.56 31.08
C LYS A 287 -30.40 15.85 30.26
N ILE A 288 -31.31 16.05 29.31
CA ILE A 288 -31.40 17.30 28.51
C ILE A 288 -31.53 18.52 29.42
N PHE A 289 -32.42 18.48 30.42
CA PHE A 289 -32.56 19.59 31.37
C PHE A 289 -31.35 19.78 32.30
N ALA A 290 -30.60 18.72 32.61
CA ALA A 290 -29.36 18.83 33.37
C ALA A 290 -28.26 19.54 32.56
N GLU A 291 -28.19 19.30 31.26
CA GLU A 291 -27.30 20.04 30.34
C GLU A 291 -27.79 21.48 30.13
N HIS A 292 -29.08 21.71 29.89
CA HIS A 292 -29.67 23.05 29.78
C HIS A 292 -29.34 23.95 30.98
N LYS A 293 -29.36 23.41 32.20
CA LYS A 293 -29.01 24.13 33.42
C LYS A 293 -27.56 24.64 33.45
N LYS A 294 -26.63 24.04 32.70
CA LYS A 294 -25.23 24.51 32.59
C LYS A 294 -25.08 25.76 31.73
N HIS A 295 -26.02 26.00 30.81
CA HIS A 295 -25.90 27.04 29.77
C HIS A 295 -26.68 28.34 30.09
N VAL A 296 -27.28 28.44 31.28
CA VAL A 296 -28.12 29.57 31.75
C VAL A 296 -27.52 30.96 31.51
N ALA A 297 -26.19 31.10 31.55
CA ALA A 297 -25.48 32.36 31.41
C ALA A 297 -25.11 32.74 29.95
N LEU A 298 -25.34 31.87 28.96
CA LEU A 298 -25.00 32.13 27.56
C LEU A 298 -26.09 32.94 26.83
N THR A 299 -25.70 33.75 25.86
CA THR A 299 -26.68 34.34 24.91
C THR A 299 -27.09 33.31 23.85
N GLU A 300 -28.13 33.61 23.07
CA GLU A 300 -28.53 32.76 21.92
C GLU A 300 -27.40 32.62 20.89
N ILE A 301 -26.65 33.71 20.64
CA ILE A 301 -25.54 33.74 19.69
C ILE A 301 -24.39 32.88 20.22
N ASP A 302 -24.00 33.05 21.49
CA ASP A 302 -22.95 32.25 22.12
C ASP A 302 -23.32 30.76 22.18
N ALA A 303 -24.61 30.45 22.38
CA ALA A 303 -25.12 29.08 22.34
C ALA A 303 -25.05 28.47 20.92
N LYS A 304 -25.28 29.25 19.86
CA LYS A 304 -25.08 28.80 18.46
C LYS A 304 -23.59 28.62 18.13
N VAL A 305 -22.71 29.50 18.62
CA VAL A 305 -21.24 29.32 18.52
C VAL A 305 -20.82 28.04 19.26
N LEU A 306 -21.32 27.83 20.48
CA LEU A 306 -21.02 26.62 21.24
C LEU A 306 -21.53 25.36 20.55
N TYR A 307 -22.77 25.35 20.04
CA TYR A 307 -23.33 24.21 19.31
C TYR A 307 -22.47 23.84 18.08
N THR A 308 -22.16 24.83 17.24
CA THR A 308 -21.38 24.61 16.00
C THR A 308 -19.93 24.25 16.28
N LYS A 309 -19.30 24.84 17.30
CA LYS A 309 -17.97 24.46 17.77
C LYS A 309 -17.94 23.03 18.31
N THR A 310 -18.81 22.69 19.26
CA THR A 310 -18.89 21.34 19.83
C THR A 310 -19.22 20.28 18.76
N ALA A 311 -20.05 20.61 17.77
CA ALA A 311 -20.32 19.72 16.64
C ALA A 311 -19.07 19.43 15.80
N ARG A 312 -18.23 20.45 15.56
CA ARG A 312 -16.98 20.36 14.77
C ARG A 312 -15.82 19.71 15.49
N GLU A 313 -15.76 19.82 16.82
CA GLU A 313 -14.76 19.14 17.65
C GLU A 313 -14.97 17.62 17.74
N LEU A 314 -16.13 17.11 17.30
CA LEU A 314 -16.38 15.67 17.26
C LEU A 314 -15.58 15.00 16.14
N PRO A 315 -14.92 13.86 16.40
CA PRO A 315 -14.23 13.08 15.37
C PRO A 315 -15.18 12.44 14.34
N THR A 316 -16.51 12.58 14.53
CA THR A 316 -17.55 12.17 13.57
C THR A 316 -18.03 13.30 12.66
N TYR A 317 -17.52 14.53 12.82
CA TYR A 317 -17.86 15.68 11.96
C TYR A 317 -17.20 15.58 10.58
N GLY A 318 -17.94 15.89 9.52
CA GLY A 318 -17.44 15.83 8.14
C GLY A 318 -17.13 14.40 7.66
N VAL A 319 -17.65 13.38 8.35
CA VAL A 319 -17.42 11.96 8.07
C VAL A 319 -18.65 11.37 7.36
N THR A 320 -18.43 10.68 6.25
CA THR A 320 -19.49 9.93 5.56
C THR A 320 -19.59 8.53 6.16
N PHE A 321 -20.78 8.11 6.60
CA PHE A 321 -20.99 6.83 7.28
C PHE A 321 -21.76 5.81 6.44
N PHE A 322 -21.25 4.58 6.40
CA PHE A 322 -21.82 3.43 5.71
C PHE A 322 -22.18 2.32 6.71
N LEU A 323 -23.31 1.63 6.52
CA LEU A 323 -23.74 0.54 7.40
C LEU A 323 -23.24 -0.82 6.88
N VAL A 324 -22.18 -1.33 7.49
CA VAL A 324 -21.48 -2.54 7.04
C VAL A 324 -21.71 -3.74 7.97
N LYS A 325 -21.61 -4.96 7.43
CA LYS A 325 -21.68 -6.23 8.17
C LYS A 325 -20.27 -6.80 8.35
N GLU A 326 -19.76 -6.77 9.58
CA GLU A 326 -18.41 -7.24 9.93
C GLU A 326 -18.44 -8.70 10.44
N LYS A 327 -17.49 -9.55 10.02
CA LYS A 327 -17.34 -10.91 10.57
C LYS A 327 -16.53 -10.88 11.87
N MET A 328 -17.08 -11.40 12.97
CA MET A 328 -16.36 -11.48 14.24
C MET A 328 -15.24 -12.53 14.22
N ASN A 329 -14.04 -12.17 14.67
CA ASN A 329 -12.93 -13.11 14.84
C ASN A 329 -13.33 -14.25 15.79
N GLY A 330 -13.05 -15.49 15.40
CA GLY A 330 -13.42 -16.70 16.15
C GLY A 330 -14.90 -17.11 16.13
N ARG A 331 -15.81 -16.39 15.44
CA ARG A 331 -17.23 -16.78 15.33
C ARG A 331 -17.81 -16.49 13.93
N ASN A 332 -18.49 -17.47 13.31
CA ASN A 332 -19.24 -17.27 12.05
C ASN A 332 -20.54 -16.46 12.27
N LYS A 333 -20.45 -15.27 12.86
CA LYS A 333 -21.54 -14.33 13.07
C LYS A 333 -21.15 -12.96 12.52
N LEU A 334 -21.99 -12.45 11.63
CA LEU A 334 -21.93 -11.07 11.14
C LEU A 334 -22.54 -10.13 12.17
N VAL A 335 -21.91 -8.98 12.37
CA VAL A 335 -22.35 -7.94 13.32
C VAL A 335 -22.42 -6.61 12.57
N PRO A 336 -23.52 -5.83 12.68
CA PRO A 336 -23.62 -4.53 12.05
C PRO A 336 -22.62 -3.56 12.70
N ARG A 337 -21.97 -2.75 11.86
CA ARG A 337 -20.96 -1.77 12.25
C ARG A 337 -21.12 -0.53 11.36
N LEU A 338 -20.75 0.64 11.87
CA LEU A 338 -20.65 1.84 11.05
C LEU A 338 -19.21 2.03 10.60
N LEU A 339 -19.01 2.18 9.30
CA LEU A 339 -17.73 2.53 8.69
C LEU A 339 -17.80 4.01 8.29
N GLY A 340 -17.01 4.85 8.95
CA GLY A 340 -16.85 6.26 8.60
C GLY A 340 -15.65 6.47 7.69
N VAL A 341 -15.77 7.30 6.66
CA VAL A 341 -14.64 7.76 5.85
C VAL A 341 -14.51 9.27 6.00
N THR A 342 -13.33 9.72 6.42
CA THR A 342 -12.95 11.12 6.61
C THR A 342 -11.85 11.50 5.61
N LYS A 343 -11.51 12.79 5.54
CA LYS A 343 -10.38 13.26 4.73
C LYS A 343 -9.00 12.77 5.21
N ASP A 344 -8.87 12.35 6.47
CA ASP A 344 -7.59 11.98 7.10
C ASP A 344 -7.55 10.50 7.54
N SER A 345 -8.71 9.84 7.66
CA SER A 345 -8.85 8.52 8.30
C SER A 345 -10.10 7.74 7.89
N VAL A 346 -10.08 6.43 8.11
CA VAL A 346 -11.24 5.54 8.11
C VAL A 346 -11.54 5.14 9.55
N LEU A 347 -12.79 5.32 9.98
CA LEU A 347 -13.25 5.09 11.34
C LEU A 347 -14.16 3.85 11.40
N ARG A 348 -13.99 3.02 12.44
CA ARG A 348 -14.89 1.88 12.73
C ARG A 348 -15.66 2.17 14.01
N LEU A 349 -16.98 2.36 13.91
CA LEU A 349 -17.85 2.73 15.03
C LEU A 349 -18.83 1.62 15.39
N ASP A 350 -19.18 1.51 16.68
CA ASP A 350 -20.27 0.63 17.10
C ASP A 350 -21.64 1.15 16.62
N GLU A 351 -22.48 0.25 16.11
CA GLU A 351 -23.81 0.60 15.60
C GLU A 351 -24.72 1.17 16.70
N ARG A 352 -24.58 0.73 17.95
CA ARG A 352 -25.50 1.09 19.04
C ARG A 352 -24.97 2.23 19.92
N THR A 353 -23.69 2.20 20.31
CA THR A 353 -23.13 3.25 21.19
C THR A 353 -22.63 4.48 20.43
N LYS A 354 -22.34 4.33 19.12
CA LYS A 354 -21.69 5.34 18.26
C LYS A 354 -20.26 5.70 18.71
N GLU A 355 -19.65 4.87 19.54
CA GLU A 355 -18.25 5.02 19.94
C GLU A 355 -17.31 4.54 18.83
N ILE A 356 -16.19 5.25 18.65
CA ILE A 356 -15.12 4.84 17.74
C ILE A 356 -14.33 3.71 18.39
N LEU A 357 -14.34 2.55 17.74
CA LEU A 357 -13.62 1.34 18.16
C LEU A 357 -12.18 1.33 17.65
N VAL A 358 -11.99 1.80 16.41
CA VAL A 358 -10.68 1.90 15.73
C VAL A 358 -10.71 3.10 14.77
N SER A 359 -9.57 3.78 14.64
CA SER A 359 -9.31 4.80 13.62
C SER A 359 -8.04 4.42 12.87
N TRP A 360 -8.13 4.31 11.55
CA TRP A 360 -7.00 4.04 10.67
C TRP A 360 -6.71 5.29 9.83
N PRO A 361 -5.53 5.91 9.91
CA PRO A 361 -5.18 7.01 9.01
C PRO A 361 -5.24 6.57 7.55
N LEU A 362 -5.71 7.44 6.64
CA LEU A 362 -5.70 7.12 5.20
C LEU A 362 -4.28 6.88 4.67
N THR A 363 -3.26 7.46 5.32
CA THR A 363 -1.84 7.24 5.03
C THR A 363 -1.35 5.81 5.33
N THR A 364 -2.04 5.03 6.15
CA THR A 364 -1.69 3.61 6.41
C THR A 364 -2.40 2.65 5.46
N VAL A 365 -3.36 3.11 4.64
CA VAL A 365 -4.04 2.27 3.65
C VAL A 365 -3.13 2.10 2.43
N ARG A 366 -2.71 0.87 2.14
CA ARG A 366 -1.90 0.56 0.95
C ARG A 366 -2.75 0.20 -0.27
N ARG A 367 -3.82 -0.56 -0.06
CA ARG A 367 -4.74 -0.98 -1.14
C ARG A 367 -6.18 -1.03 -0.61
N TRP A 368 -7.13 -0.76 -1.49
CA TRP A 368 -8.56 -0.92 -1.21
C TRP A 368 -9.22 -1.61 -2.40
N GLY A 369 -10.28 -2.38 -2.12
CA GLY A 369 -10.99 -3.15 -3.14
C GLY A 369 -12.48 -3.26 -2.84
N ALA A 370 -13.27 -3.21 -3.91
CA ALA A 370 -14.70 -3.49 -3.88
C ALA A 370 -15.01 -4.73 -4.73
N SER A 371 -15.87 -5.57 -4.17
CA SER A 371 -16.66 -6.58 -4.86
C SER A 371 -18.13 -6.26 -4.63
N PRO A 372 -19.09 -6.72 -5.47
CA PRO A 372 -20.49 -6.29 -5.42
C PRO A 372 -21.24 -6.41 -4.08
N ASN A 373 -20.72 -7.21 -3.13
CA ASN A 373 -21.28 -7.35 -1.77
C ASN A 373 -20.22 -7.25 -0.66
N THR A 374 -18.96 -6.89 -0.98
CA THR A 374 -17.83 -6.94 -0.04
C THR A 374 -16.86 -5.80 -0.29
N PHE A 375 -16.44 -5.12 0.76
CA PHE A 375 -15.40 -4.11 0.75
C PHE A 375 -14.20 -4.59 1.57
N THR A 376 -12.99 -4.31 1.09
CA THR A 376 -11.73 -4.75 1.71
C THR A 376 -10.71 -3.62 1.76
N LEU A 377 -10.13 -3.40 2.94
CA LEU A 377 -8.97 -2.54 3.16
C LEU A 377 -7.73 -3.38 3.50
N ASP A 378 -6.63 -3.03 2.86
CA ASP A 378 -5.29 -3.54 3.10
C ASP A 378 -4.40 -2.42 3.63
N PHE A 379 -3.75 -2.67 4.76
CA PHE A 379 -2.83 -1.76 5.43
C PHE A 379 -1.35 -2.18 5.23
N GLY A 380 -1.09 -3.30 4.54
CA GLY A 380 0.24 -3.90 4.44
C GLY A 380 0.89 -4.10 5.81
N ASP A 381 2.15 -3.69 5.92
CA ASP A 381 2.98 -3.84 7.12
C ASP A 381 2.40 -3.13 8.38
N TYR A 382 1.42 -2.24 8.22
CA TYR A 382 0.74 -1.59 9.36
C TYR A 382 -0.32 -2.48 10.05
N ALA A 383 -0.76 -3.59 9.43
CA ALA A 383 -1.62 -4.56 10.10
C ALA A 383 -1.56 -5.97 9.47
N ASN A 384 -1.30 -6.99 10.28
CA ASN A 384 -1.17 -8.39 9.88
C ASN A 384 -2.44 -9.05 9.27
N GLN A 385 -3.56 -8.32 9.13
CA GLN A 385 -4.80 -8.86 8.58
C GLN A 385 -5.63 -7.79 7.86
N TYR A 386 -6.12 -8.14 6.66
CA TYR A 386 -7.09 -7.33 5.89
C TYR A 386 -8.37 -7.04 6.69
N TYR A 387 -8.85 -5.80 6.63
CA TYR A 387 -10.17 -5.46 7.15
C TYR A 387 -11.23 -5.67 6.06
N SER A 388 -12.04 -6.72 6.21
CA SER A 388 -13.09 -7.10 5.25
C SER A 388 -14.48 -7.00 5.86
N VAL A 389 -15.39 -6.34 5.14
CA VAL A 389 -16.79 -6.15 5.53
C VAL A 389 -17.73 -6.40 4.36
N GLN A 390 -18.95 -6.86 4.65
CA GLN A 390 -20.01 -7.00 3.66
C GLN A 390 -20.85 -5.71 3.59
N THR A 391 -21.03 -5.17 2.39
CA THR A 391 -21.83 -3.97 2.11
C THR A 391 -22.26 -3.95 0.64
N THR A 392 -23.39 -3.31 0.36
CA THR A 392 -23.85 -3.02 -1.00
C THR A 392 -23.29 -1.71 -1.56
N GLU A 393 -22.80 -0.80 -0.70
CA GLU A 393 -22.20 0.49 -1.12
C GLU A 393 -20.69 0.40 -1.40
N ALA A 394 -20.15 -0.80 -1.68
CA ALA A 394 -18.70 -1.02 -1.80
C ALA A 394 -18.04 -0.09 -2.84
N GLU A 395 -18.70 0.13 -3.98
CA GLU A 395 -18.23 1.05 -5.03
C GLU A 395 -18.23 2.52 -4.57
N GLN A 396 -19.26 2.97 -3.83
CA GLN A 396 -19.35 4.33 -3.33
C GLN A 396 -18.25 4.62 -2.30
N ILE A 397 -17.97 3.66 -1.40
CA ILE A 397 -16.88 3.74 -0.43
C ILE A 397 -15.52 3.87 -1.16
N VAL A 398 -15.29 3.06 -2.20
CA VAL A 398 -14.06 3.13 -3.02
C VAL A 398 -13.93 4.48 -3.72
N GLN A 399 -14.99 4.99 -4.36
CA GLN A 399 -14.95 6.31 -5.01
C GLN A 399 -14.70 7.44 -4.02
N LEU A 400 -15.25 7.36 -2.81
CA LEU A 400 -15.07 8.37 -1.78
C LEU A 400 -13.62 8.39 -1.25
N ILE A 401 -13.04 7.22 -0.97
CA ILE A 401 -11.64 7.09 -0.55
C ILE A 401 -10.68 7.58 -1.65
N ALA A 402 -10.91 7.16 -2.90
CA ALA A 402 -10.13 7.64 -4.04
C ALA A 402 -10.20 9.17 -4.18
N GLY A 403 -11.41 9.74 -4.13
CA GLY A 403 -11.60 11.19 -4.21
C GLY A 403 -10.91 11.98 -3.09
N TYR A 404 -10.94 11.49 -1.85
CA TYR A 404 -10.18 12.12 -0.76
C TYR A 404 -8.66 12.05 -1.00
N ILE A 405 -8.14 10.90 -1.44
CA ILE A 405 -6.70 10.72 -1.74
C ILE A 405 -6.26 11.60 -2.91
N ASP A 406 -7.06 11.70 -3.98
CA ASP A 406 -6.78 12.56 -5.13
C ASP A 406 -6.70 14.04 -4.72
N ILE A 407 -7.62 14.52 -3.87
CA ILE A 407 -7.59 15.89 -3.33
C ILE A 407 -6.33 16.14 -2.49
N ILE A 408 -5.93 15.16 -1.66
CA ILE A 408 -4.71 15.26 -0.82
C ILE A 408 -3.46 15.32 -1.70
N LEU A 409 -3.34 14.43 -2.70
CA LEU A 409 -2.20 14.39 -3.61
C LEU A 409 -2.10 15.66 -4.47
N LYS A 410 -3.24 16.13 -4.99
CA LYS A 410 -3.30 17.35 -5.81
C LYS A 410 -2.94 18.60 -5.00
N LYS A 411 -3.43 18.73 -3.76
CA LYS A 411 -3.05 19.83 -2.84
C LYS A 411 -1.60 19.76 -2.39
N LYS A 412 -1.02 18.56 -2.28
CA LYS A 412 0.42 18.39 -2.06
C LYS A 412 1.23 18.91 -3.25
N GLN A 413 0.87 18.51 -4.48
CA GLN A 413 1.51 19.02 -5.70
C GLN A 413 1.41 20.54 -5.86
N THR A 414 0.30 21.18 -5.44
CA THR A 414 0.20 22.65 -5.46
C THR A 414 1.04 23.32 -4.37
N LYS A 415 1.21 22.70 -3.19
CA LYS A 415 2.16 23.18 -2.16
C LYS A 415 3.62 23.07 -2.61
N ASP A 416 3.97 22.01 -3.32
CA ASP A 416 5.32 21.79 -3.86
C ASP A 416 5.63 22.72 -5.08
N HIS A 417 4.66 23.50 -5.56
CA HIS A 417 4.80 24.47 -6.66
C HIS A 417 4.83 25.95 -6.19
N PHE A 418 5.36 26.23 -5.01
CA PHE A 418 5.56 27.62 -4.56
C PHE A 418 6.79 28.27 -5.22
N GLY A 419 6.60 28.75 -6.45
CA GLY A 419 7.56 29.57 -7.18
C GLY A 419 6.86 30.53 -8.16
N ILE A 420 6.82 31.81 -7.78
CA ILE A 420 6.30 32.99 -8.52
C ILE A 420 4.80 33.33 -8.26
N GLU A 421 4.63 34.11 -7.19
CA GLU A 421 3.68 35.21 -6.90
C GLU A 421 2.33 35.34 -7.62
N GLY A 422 1.25 35.50 -6.81
CA GLY A 422 -0.09 35.86 -7.28
C GLY A 422 -1.15 35.98 -6.16
N ASP A 423 -0.83 36.68 -5.07
CA ASP A 423 -1.70 37.19 -3.98
C ASP A 423 -3.11 36.56 -3.79
N GLU A 424 -3.25 35.64 -2.83
CA GLU A 424 -4.42 35.56 -1.95
C GLU A 424 -4.11 34.73 -0.67
N GLY A 425 -4.24 35.34 0.51
CA GLY A 425 -4.39 34.59 1.78
C GLY A 425 -3.17 34.44 2.71
N SER A 426 -2.47 35.52 3.05
CA SER A 426 -1.52 35.50 4.18
C SER A 426 -2.22 35.63 5.54
N THR A 427 -2.23 34.55 6.33
CA THR A 427 -2.32 34.58 7.80
C THR A 427 -1.49 33.44 8.39
N MET A 428 -0.78 33.71 9.49
CA MET A 428 0.40 32.95 9.93
C MET A 428 0.12 31.93 11.06
N VAL A 429 0.86 30.81 11.07
CA VAL A 429 1.10 29.80 12.16
C VAL A 429 -0.15 29.24 12.90
N GLU A 430 -0.19 28.02 13.44
CA GLU A 430 0.77 26.94 13.75
C GLU A 430 0.04 25.58 13.49
N GLU A 431 0.59 24.37 13.56
CA GLU A 431 1.89 23.82 13.97
C GLU A 431 2.26 22.65 13.01
N SER A 432 3.45 22.05 13.11
CA SER A 432 3.88 20.87 12.33
C SER A 432 3.95 19.59 13.17
N VAL A 433 3.28 18.52 12.75
CA VAL A 433 3.61 17.15 13.18
C VAL A 433 4.07 16.35 11.96
N ALA A 434 5.39 16.28 11.77
CA ALA A 434 6.01 15.42 10.77
C ALA A 434 6.46 14.10 11.43
N PRO A 435 6.18 12.91 10.85
CA PRO A 435 6.81 11.68 11.28
C PRO A 435 8.29 11.69 10.89
N SER A 436 9.15 11.48 11.88
CA SER A 436 10.60 11.70 11.81
C SER A 436 11.31 10.82 10.77
N LYS A 437 12.03 11.45 9.85
CA LYS A 437 13.27 10.90 9.28
C LYS A 437 14.43 11.81 9.68
N ALA A 438 15.45 11.25 10.32
CA ALA A 438 16.59 12.02 10.80
C ALA A 438 17.42 12.55 9.61
N THR A 439 17.69 13.86 9.60
CA THR A 439 18.68 14.46 8.72
C THR A 439 19.98 14.63 9.51
N PHE A 440 21.05 13.96 9.08
CA PHE A 440 22.37 14.13 9.69
C PHE A 440 22.96 15.49 9.27
N LEU A 441 23.23 16.35 10.26
CA LEU A 441 24.01 17.57 10.08
C LEU A 441 25.50 17.25 10.22
N GLN A 442 26.19 17.05 9.09
CA GLN A 442 27.64 16.86 9.09
C GLN A 442 28.35 18.22 8.99
N HIS A 443 28.97 18.65 10.10
CA HIS A 443 29.91 19.77 10.09
C HIS A 443 31.24 19.32 9.47
N GLU A 444 31.53 19.74 8.23
CA GLU A 444 32.89 19.67 7.70
C GLU A 444 33.68 20.95 8.03
N THR A 445 34.89 20.77 8.53
CA THR A 445 35.84 21.85 8.85
C THR A 445 36.80 22.05 7.68
N ASN A 446 36.69 23.18 6.99
CA ASN A 446 37.56 23.49 5.84
C ASN A 446 39.03 23.66 6.28
N LYS A 447 39.91 22.76 5.81
CA LYS A 447 41.37 22.93 5.91
C LYS A 447 41.85 23.96 4.89
N ILE A 448 42.65 24.92 5.37
CA ILE A 448 43.21 26.01 4.57
C ILE A 448 44.34 25.48 3.66
N GLY A 449 44.14 25.57 2.34
CA GLY A 449 45.19 25.34 1.34
C GLY A 449 46.11 26.56 1.19
N LYS A 450 47.43 26.34 1.09
CA LYS A 450 48.42 27.42 0.95
C LYS A 450 48.38 28.07 -0.44
N ILE A 451 48.57 29.39 -0.47
CA ILE A 451 48.83 30.17 -1.69
C ILE A 451 50.26 29.89 -2.15
N ASN A 452 50.43 29.56 -3.44
CA ASN A 452 51.75 29.50 -4.08
C ASN A 452 51.96 30.81 -4.87
N THR A 453 53.00 31.55 -4.50
CA THR A 453 53.34 32.86 -5.08
C THR A 453 54.52 32.75 -6.03
N GLU A 454 54.35 33.07 -7.31
CA GLU A 454 55.46 33.54 -8.16
C GLU A 454 55.01 34.71 -9.05
N SER A 455 55.96 35.60 -9.35
CA SER A 455 55.70 36.96 -9.84
C SER A 455 56.32 37.23 -11.22
N LEU A 456 55.84 38.31 -11.83
CA LEU A 456 56.06 38.72 -13.21
C LEU A 456 57.52 39.04 -13.57
N ALA A 457 57.92 38.68 -14.79
CA ALA A 457 58.99 39.34 -15.55
C ALA A 457 58.54 39.57 -17.01
N HIS A 458 58.70 40.82 -17.47
CA HIS A 458 58.29 41.39 -18.77
C HIS A 458 59.33 41.11 -19.91
N PRO A 459 59.19 41.66 -21.13
CA PRO A 459 58.03 41.68 -22.08
C PRO A 459 58.46 41.39 -23.56
N GLU A 460 57.51 41.23 -24.51
CA GLU A 460 57.49 41.98 -25.81
C GLU A 460 56.34 41.59 -26.79
N ILE A 461 55.76 42.63 -27.44
CA ILE A 461 55.26 42.68 -28.83
C ILE A 461 53.90 42.00 -29.23
N LEU A 462 52.89 42.89 -29.36
CA LEU A 462 51.80 42.98 -30.37
C LEU A 462 50.68 41.90 -30.48
N ARG A 463 49.43 42.33 -30.16
CA ARG A 463 48.49 42.87 -31.18
C ARG A 463 47.33 43.70 -30.60
N ALA A 464 46.83 44.59 -31.45
CA ALA A 464 45.98 45.77 -31.24
C ALA A 464 44.64 45.61 -30.47
N SER A 465 44.37 46.60 -29.60
CA SER A 465 43.04 47.16 -29.25
C SER A 465 42.49 47.96 -30.46
N ASP A 466 41.26 48.47 -30.57
CA ASP A 466 40.35 49.11 -29.60
C ASP A 466 38.94 49.18 -30.23
N GLY A 467 37.80 49.46 -29.56
CA GLY A 467 37.42 49.81 -28.18
C GLY A 467 35.87 49.75 -28.13
N GLU A 468 35.09 50.30 -27.19
CA GLU A 468 35.30 50.97 -25.91
C GLU A 468 33.93 50.91 -25.17
N ARG A 469 33.85 50.55 -23.87
CA ARG A 469 32.62 50.71 -23.06
C ARG A 469 32.93 51.05 -21.60
N LYS A 470 32.09 51.91 -21.01
CA LYS A 470 32.26 52.51 -19.67
C LYS A 470 31.64 51.66 -18.55
N TYR A 471 32.13 51.91 -17.33
CA TYR A 471 31.72 51.29 -16.07
C TYR A 471 30.25 51.52 -15.67
N THR A 472 29.68 50.53 -14.98
CA THR A 472 28.67 50.69 -13.93
C THR A 472 28.98 49.74 -12.78
N GLN A 473 28.75 50.19 -11.55
CA GLN A 473 29.08 49.50 -10.29
C GLN A 473 27.78 49.25 -9.50
N GLY A 474 27.54 48.02 -9.02
CA GLY A 474 26.41 47.74 -8.13
C GLY A 474 25.99 46.28 -8.05
N GLU A 475 26.17 45.70 -6.85
CA GLU A 475 25.46 44.53 -6.27
C GLU A 475 25.72 43.11 -6.80
N MET A 476 25.71 42.17 -5.86
CA MET A 476 26.06 40.76 -6.02
C MET A 476 24.92 39.96 -6.66
N GLN A 477 25.22 39.24 -7.74
CA GLN A 477 24.37 38.14 -8.20
C GLN A 477 24.59 36.91 -7.33
N SER A 478 23.50 36.36 -6.80
CA SER A 478 23.48 35.10 -6.04
C SER A 478 23.73 33.89 -6.95
N VAL A 479 24.54 32.94 -6.48
CA VAL A 479 24.88 31.70 -7.18
C VAL A 479 23.64 30.84 -7.40
N GLN A 480 23.36 30.47 -8.65
CA GLN A 480 22.34 29.48 -9.00
C GLN A 480 22.85 28.06 -8.72
N TYR A 481 22.15 27.30 -7.88
CA TYR A 481 22.26 25.85 -7.83
C TYR A 481 21.02 25.22 -8.49
N GLY A 482 21.19 24.69 -9.69
CA GLY A 482 20.16 23.91 -10.37
C GLY A 482 20.27 22.42 -10.05
N ALA A 483 19.23 21.85 -9.47
CA ALA A 483 19.07 20.39 -9.38
C ALA A 483 18.45 19.88 -10.69
N TYR A 484 19.28 19.37 -11.60
CA TYR A 484 18.79 18.69 -12.81
C TYR A 484 18.37 17.25 -12.48
N VAL A 485 17.08 16.94 -12.67
CA VAL A 485 16.60 15.56 -12.89
C VAL A 485 16.37 15.40 -14.38
N GLY A 486 17.15 14.54 -15.03
CA GLY A 486 17.24 14.49 -16.48
C GLY A 486 16.13 13.69 -17.17
N GLN A 487 15.23 14.38 -17.89
CA GLN A 487 14.75 13.88 -19.19
C GLN A 487 15.52 14.62 -20.30
N VAL A 488 16.24 13.86 -21.14
CA VAL A 488 17.05 14.44 -22.23
C VAL A 488 16.22 14.48 -23.51
N ASN A 489 15.86 15.70 -23.95
CA ASN A 489 15.40 15.93 -25.32
C ASN A 489 16.61 15.92 -26.26
N HIS A 490 16.68 14.95 -27.17
CA HIS A 490 17.72 14.92 -28.22
C HIS A 490 17.42 15.91 -29.34
N ALA A 491 18.05 17.09 -29.30
CA ALA A 491 18.25 17.92 -30.48
C ALA A 491 19.55 18.75 -30.34
N HIS A 492 20.50 18.52 -31.26
CA HIS A 492 21.75 19.28 -31.48
C HIS A 492 22.93 19.08 -30.50
N GLN A 493 23.81 18.10 -30.80
CA GLN A 493 25.28 18.23 -30.65
C GLN A 493 26.03 17.27 -31.61
N PRO A 494 27.28 17.56 -32.01
CA PRO A 494 28.05 16.79 -33.01
C PRO A 494 28.83 15.60 -32.39
N PRO A 495 29.37 14.67 -33.21
CA PRO A 495 29.77 13.34 -32.72
C PRO A 495 31.22 13.25 -32.23
N THR A 496 31.43 12.75 -31.01
CA THR A 496 32.72 12.21 -30.56
C THR A 496 32.54 10.89 -29.81
N ALA A 497 33.29 9.87 -30.23
CA ALA A 497 33.07 8.47 -29.93
C ALA A 497 33.14 8.05 -28.45
N LYS A 498 32.03 7.51 -27.94
CA LYS A 498 31.93 6.15 -27.35
C LYS A 498 30.46 5.82 -27.10
N GLU A 499 29.83 5.15 -28.05
CA GLU A 499 28.41 4.78 -28.00
C GLU A 499 28.15 3.76 -26.89
N VAL A 500 27.45 4.17 -25.83
CA VAL A 500 26.60 3.25 -25.07
C VAL A 500 25.37 3.02 -25.93
N ARG A 501 25.27 1.83 -26.55
CA ARG A 501 24.10 1.44 -27.34
C ARG A 501 22.90 1.27 -26.40
N ILE A 502 21.99 2.24 -26.39
CA ILE A 502 20.63 2.01 -25.90
C ILE A 502 19.93 1.14 -26.94
N SER A 503 20.07 -0.18 -26.80
CA SER A 503 19.31 -1.14 -27.57
C SER A 503 17.88 -1.17 -27.04
N HIS A 504 16.94 -0.62 -27.81
CA HIS A 504 15.51 -0.91 -27.63
C HIS A 504 15.29 -2.42 -27.72
N ILE A 505 14.97 -3.07 -26.59
CA ILE A 505 14.64 -4.50 -26.51
C ILE A 505 13.40 -4.67 -25.62
N ASN A 506 12.59 -5.69 -25.95
CA ASN A 506 11.25 -5.95 -25.42
C ASN A 506 11.24 -6.47 -23.98
N LEU A 507 11.74 -5.70 -23.00
CA LEU A 507 11.59 -6.03 -21.58
C LEU A 507 10.16 -5.79 -21.11
N THR A 508 9.57 -6.78 -20.43
CA THR A 508 8.24 -6.67 -19.81
C THR A 508 8.25 -5.68 -18.65
N ASP A 509 7.08 -5.17 -18.27
CA ASP A 509 6.99 -4.20 -17.16
C ASP A 509 7.52 -4.76 -15.82
N PRO A 510 7.30 -6.04 -15.45
CA PRO A 510 7.97 -6.67 -14.31
C PRO A 510 9.51 -6.72 -14.42
N GLN A 511 10.06 -7.02 -15.60
CA GLN A 511 11.51 -7.02 -15.83
C GLN A 511 12.12 -5.62 -15.69
N ARG A 512 11.38 -4.58 -16.11
CA ARG A 512 11.81 -3.18 -15.93
C ARG A 512 11.77 -2.75 -14.47
N ALA A 513 10.78 -3.20 -13.70
CA ALA A 513 10.73 -2.99 -12.25
C ALA A 513 11.90 -3.70 -11.54
N LEU A 514 12.20 -4.95 -11.92
CA LEU A 514 13.34 -5.71 -11.38
C LEU A 514 14.68 -4.98 -11.59
N LEU A 515 14.94 -4.43 -12.78
CA LEU A 515 16.14 -3.61 -13.02
C LEU A 515 16.21 -2.38 -12.09
N GLY A 516 15.07 -1.74 -11.82
CA GLY A 516 15.00 -0.64 -10.85
C GLY A 516 15.37 -1.08 -9.43
N TYR A 517 14.86 -2.24 -8.98
CA TYR A 517 15.22 -2.81 -7.67
C TYR A 517 16.69 -3.25 -7.59
N ILE A 518 17.25 -3.85 -8.65
CA ILE A 518 18.66 -4.22 -8.73
C ILE A 518 19.56 -2.99 -8.63
N SER A 519 19.28 -1.93 -9.41
CA SER A 519 20.04 -0.67 -9.35
C SER A 519 19.99 -0.05 -7.95
N ALA A 520 18.81 0.03 -7.33
CA ALA A 520 18.68 0.55 -5.97
C ALA A 520 19.40 -0.32 -4.92
N GLY A 521 19.41 -1.64 -5.10
CA GLY A 521 20.15 -2.58 -4.27
C GLY A 521 21.68 -2.40 -4.37
N GLN A 522 22.20 -2.18 -5.57
CA GLN A 522 23.62 -1.87 -5.79
C GLN A 522 24.03 -0.56 -5.08
N ASP A 523 23.21 0.49 -5.14
CA ASP A 523 23.46 1.76 -4.43
C ASP A 523 23.39 1.66 -2.89
N VAL A 524 22.60 0.72 -2.35
CA VAL A 524 22.58 0.41 -0.91
C VAL A 524 23.82 -0.37 -0.50
N LEU A 525 24.21 -1.38 -1.27
CA LEU A 525 25.40 -2.20 -1.02
C LEU A 525 26.71 -1.41 -1.04
N LEU A 526 26.84 -0.45 -1.98
CA LEU A 526 28.00 0.43 -2.04
C LEU A 526 28.10 1.34 -0.80
N ARG A 527 26.98 1.86 -0.30
CA ARG A 527 26.95 2.64 0.95
C ARG A 527 27.25 1.78 2.18
N ALA A 528 26.76 0.54 2.21
CA ALA A 528 27.05 -0.41 3.27
C ALA A 528 28.56 -0.75 3.35
N ASP A 529 29.25 -0.97 2.23
CA ASP A 529 30.71 -1.20 2.24
C ASP A 529 31.49 -0.01 2.81
N GLU A 530 31.09 1.23 2.46
CA GLU A 530 31.73 2.44 2.98
C GLU A 530 31.47 2.65 4.49
N GLU A 531 30.25 2.39 4.97
CA GLU A 531 29.95 2.46 6.41
C GLU A 531 30.76 1.42 7.22
N LEU A 532 30.87 0.20 6.72
CA LEU A 532 31.64 -0.90 7.33
C LEU A 532 33.15 -0.62 7.42
N ARG A 533 33.69 0.43 6.77
CA ARG A 533 35.09 0.84 6.99
C ARG A 533 35.35 1.41 8.40
N THR A 534 34.30 1.67 9.20
CA THR A 534 34.41 2.32 10.51
C THR A 534 33.60 1.61 11.58
N LYS A 535 34.21 1.41 12.76
CA LYS A 535 33.52 0.95 13.98
C LYS A 535 32.44 1.96 14.41
N ALA A 536 31.43 1.48 15.12
CA ALA A 536 30.41 2.37 15.69
C ALA A 536 31.03 3.31 16.75
N PRO A 537 30.61 4.59 16.82
CA PRO A 537 31.07 5.49 17.87
C PRO A 537 30.36 5.18 19.19
N ILE A 538 31.05 4.49 20.10
CA ILE A 538 30.57 4.22 21.47
C ILE A 538 31.08 5.34 22.39
N GLN A 539 30.25 5.75 23.36
CA GLN A 539 30.69 6.60 24.48
C GLN A 539 31.60 5.79 25.42
N GLU A 540 32.58 6.44 26.07
CA GLU A 540 33.47 5.73 27.01
C GLU A 540 32.66 5.11 28.16
N LEU A 541 32.55 3.78 28.15
CA LEU A 541 31.86 3.01 29.18
C LEU A 541 32.66 3.06 30.49
N GLY A 542 31.96 3.22 31.60
CA GLY A 542 32.56 3.16 32.92
C GLY A 542 33.02 1.73 33.27
N THR A 543 33.90 1.61 34.25
CA THR A 543 34.29 0.29 34.82
C THR A 543 33.30 -0.19 35.88
N ASP A 544 32.06 0.32 35.87
CA ASP A 544 31.01 -0.08 36.81
C ASP A 544 30.27 -1.33 36.30
N LEU A 545 29.76 -2.13 37.24
CA LEU A 545 29.14 -3.42 36.93
C LEU A 545 27.99 -3.31 35.91
N ARG A 546 27.22 -2.21 35.94
CA ARG A 546 26.13 -1.97 35.00
C ARG A 546 26.60 -1.64 33.59
N SER A 547 27.74 -0.94 33.43
CA SER A 547 28.34 -0.71 32.11
C SER A 547 28.86 -2.01 31.51
N ILE A 548 29.37 -2.94 32.32
CA ILE A 548 29.80 -4.27 31.89
C ILE A 548 28.58 -5.12 31.49
N GLU A 549 27.58 -5.24 32.37
CA GLU A 549 26.30 -5.92 32.07
C GLU A 549 25.63 -5.34 30.82
N TRP A 550 25.62 -4.01 30.65
CA TRP A 550 25.05 -3.37 29.46
C TRP A 550 25.84 -3.71 28.20
N ARG A 551 27.18 -3.75 28.27
CA ARG A 551 28.04 -4.10 27.13
C ARG A 551 27.79 -5.53 26.68
N GLU A 552 27.72 -6.48 27.62
CA GLU A 552 27.44 -7.89 27.35
C GLU A 552 26.04 -8.09 26.77
N ASN A 553 24.99 -7.58 27.44
CA ASN A 553 23.61 -7.66 26.94
C ASN A 553 23.43 -7.01 25.56
N THR A 554 24.08 -5.87 25.30
CA THR A 554 24.01 -5.19 24.00
C THR A 554 24.74 -5.98 22.92
N LEU A 555 25.92 -6.52 23.23
CA LEU A 555 26.68 -7.38 22.34
C LEU A 555 25.87 -8.62 21.96
N ASP A 556 25.31 -9.35 22.93
CA ASP A 556 24.50 -10.55 22.66
C ASP A 556 23.23 -10.23 21.86
N THR A 557 22.53 -9.14 22.21
CA THR A 557 21.36 -8.67 21.44
C THR A 557 21.73 -8.38 19.99
N SER A 558 22.86 -7.70 19.74
CA SER A 558 23.34 -7.44 18.39
C SER A 558 23.81 -8.71 17.66
N LYS A 559 24.49 -9.65 18.34
CA LYS A 559 24.90 -10.95 17.77
C LYS A 559 23.67 -11.76 17.30
N GLN A 560 22.60 -11.80 18.11
CA GLN A 560 21.33 -12.43 17.74
C GLN A 560 20.63 -11.70 16.58
N ALA A 561 20.62 -10.35 16.61
CA ALA A 561 20.03 -9.54 15.53
C ALA A 561 20.71 -9.80 14.18
N VAL A 562 22.05 -9.77 14.13
CA VAL A 562 22.81 -10.10 12.90
C VAL A 562 22.47 -11.50 12.41
N THR A 563 22.45 -12.50 13.30
CA THR A 563 22.12 -13.89 12.93
C THR A 563 20.73 -14.01 12.30
N SER A 564 19.72 -13.34 12.86
CA SER A 564 18.34 -13.31 12.35
C SER A 564 18.22 -12.59 11.00
N HIS A 565 18.86 -11.43 10.86
CA HIS A 565 18.86 -10.65 9.62
C HIS A 565 19.60 -11.37 8.48
N VAL A 566 20.75 -11.97 8.78
CA VAL A 566 21.52 -12.80 7.84
C VAL A 566 20.72 -14.04 7.41
N ALA A 567 20.01 -14.72 8.31
CA ALA A 567 19.10 -15.81 7.95
C ALA A 567 17.97 -15.36 7.01
N THR A 568 17.44 -14.15 7.22
CA THR A 568 16.43 -13.55 6.33
C THR A 568 16.99 -13.30 4.93
N MET A 569 18.23 -12.80 4.83
CA MET A 569 18.93 -12.58 3.55
C MET A 569 19.32 -13.88 2.85
N ASN A 570 19.67 -14.93 3.60
CA ASN A 570 19.92 -16.28 3.06
C ASN A 570 18.64 -16.90 2.47
N ALA A 571 17.50 -16.77 3.16
CA ALA A 571 16.21 -17.25 2.65
C ALA A 571 15.82 -16.54 1.33
N ALA A 572 15.97 -15.21 1.26
CA ALA A 572 15.75 -14.45 0.04
C ALA A 572 16.74 -14.84 -1.08
N THR A 573 18.01 -15.09 -0.75
CA THR A 573 19.01 -15.57 -1.71
C THR A 573 18.63 -16.95 -2.28
N ALA A 574 18.20 -17.87 -1.41
CA ALA A 574 17.71 -19.18 -1.83
C ALA A 574 16.45 -19.08 -2.71
N GLN A 575 15.56 -18.12 -2.43
CA GLN A 575 14.38 -17.83 -3.25
C GLN A 575 14.75 -17.31 -4.65
N ILE A 576 15.78 -16.47 -4.79
CA ILE A 576 16.29 -16.04 -6.11
C ILE A 576 16.79 -17.26 -6.93
N ILE A 577 17.50 -18.21 -6.29
CA ILE A 577 17.94 -19.44 -6.94
C ILE A 577 16.74 -20.30 -7.40
N THR A 578 15.71 -20.46 -6.54
CA THR A 578 14.56 -21.34 -6.83
C THR A 578 13.53 -20.72 -7.78
N ALA A 579 13.47 -19.40 -7.88
CA ALA A 579 12.62 -18.65 -8.83
C ALA A 579 13.24 -18.53 -10.25
N SER A 580 14.56 -18.70 -10.38
CA SER A 580 15.30 -18.61 -11.65
C SER A 580 15.28 -19.94 -12.43
N GLN A 581 14.09 -20.46 -12.74
CA GLN A 581 13.92 -21.73 -13.46
C GLN A 581 14.00 -21.57 -14.98
N PHE A 582 14.31 -22.67 -15.68
CA PHE A 582 14.66 -22.66 -17.11
C PHE A 582 13.48 -22.39 -18.07
N ASP A 583 12.24 -22.66 -17.65
CA ASP A 583 11.03 -22.51 -18.49
C ASP A 583 10.26 -21.20 -18.20
N GLU A 584 10.25 -20.76 -16.95
CA GLU A 584 9.53 -19.57 -16.50
C GLU A 584 10.31 -18.91 -15.36
N VAL A 585 10.77 -17.67 -15.58
CA VAL A 585 11.49 -16.88 -14.58
C VAL A 585 10.48 -16.04 -13.82
N ASP A 586 10.27 -16.34 -12.55
CA ASP A 586 9.37 -15.55 -11.69
C ASP A 586 10.06 -14.23 -11.28
N THR A 587 9.96 -13.26 -12.19
CA THR A 587 10.52 -11.92 -11.99
C THR A 587 9.88 -11.17 -10.80
N GLU A 588 8.67 -11.52 -10.38
CA GLU A 588 8.01 -10.91 -9.23
C GLU A 588 8.65 -11.45 -7.93
N ALA A 589 8.79 -12.77 -7.78
CA ALA A 589 9.47 -13.39 -6.64
C ALA A 589 10.94 -12.96 -6.53
N ILE A 590 11.67 -12.86 -7.65
CA ILE A 590 13.04 -12.33 -7.66
C ILE A 590 13.05 -10.87 -7.20
N SER A 591 12.14 -10.02 -7.70
CA SER A 591 12.08 -8.60 -7.30
C SER A 591 11.78 -8.41 -5.80
N ALA A 592 10.88 -9.23 -5.24
CA ALA A 592 10.58 -9.23 -3.81
C ALA A 592 11.80 -9.63 -2.97
N SER A 593 12.52 -10.69 -3.38
CA SER A 593 13.73 -11.17 -2.71
C SER A 593 14.87 -10.14 -2.76
N VAL A 594 15.08 -9.50 -3.92
CA VAL A 594 16.06 -8.41 -4.08
C VAL A 594 15.72 -7.21 -3.20
N SER A 595 14.43 -6.83 -3.12
CA SER A 595 13.97 -5.77 -2.21
C SER A 595 14.19 -6.15 -0.73
N GLN A 596 13.93 -7.40 -0.35
CA GLN A 596 14.12 -7.89 1.03
C GLN A 596 15.60 -7.89 1.45
N ILE A 597 16.51 -8.33 0.57
CA ILE A 597 17.96 -8.21 0.76
C ILE A 597 18.34 -6.73 0.95
N THR A 598 17.90 -5.86 0.04
CA THR A 598 18.19 -4.41 0.05
C THR A 598 17.71 -3.71 1.32
N GLN A 599 16.58 -4.13 1.89
CA GLN A 599 16.05 -3.58 3.14
C GLN A 599 16.77 -4.09 4.39
N THR A 600 17.36 -5.29 4.34
CA THR A 600 17.96 -5.95 5.51
C THR A 600 19.45 -5.62 5.69
N ILE A 601 20.19 -5.38 4.59
CA ILE A 601 21.62 -5.03 4.60
C ILE A 601 21.99 -3.86 5.54
N PRO A 602 21.23 -2.72 5.59
CA PRO A 602 21.58 -1.61 6.47
C PRO A 602 21.54 -1.97 7.96
N GLU A 603 20.59 -2.79 8.40
CA GLU A 603 20.51 -3.25 9.79
C GLU A 603 21.68 -4.18 10.13
N VAL A 604 22.03 -5.13 9.24
CA VAL A 604 23.23 -5.97 9.41
C VAL A 604 24.49 -5.10 9.53
N THR A 605 24.63 -4.09 8.67
CA THR A 605 25.77 -3.15 8.70
C THR A 605 25.85 -2.40 10.03
N LYS A 606 24.72 -1.87 10.51
CA LYS A 606 24.62 -1.15 11.79
C LYS A 606 25.00 -2.04 12.98
N GLU A 607 24.41 -3.23 13.08
CA GLU A 607 24.67 -4.14 14.21
C GLU A 607 26.09 -4.72 14.17
N VAL A 608 26.62 -5.05 12.99
CA VAL A 608 28.02 -5.49 12.84
C VAL A 608 29.01 -4.42 13.29
N ARG A 609 28.78 -3.14 12.95
CA ARG A 609 29.63 -2.03 13.39
C ARG A 609 29.58 -1.81 14.90
N LEU A 610 28.46 -2.13 15.54
CA LEU A 610 28.28 -2.09 16.99
C LEU A 610 29.03 -3.26 17.67
N ILE A 611 28.86 -4.49 17.19
CA ILE A 611 29.61 -5.66 17.69
C ILE A 611 31.12 -5.42 17.58
N ALA A 612 31.60 -5.02 16.39
CA ALA A 612 33.01 -4.76 16.14
C ALA A 612 33.63 -3.64 17.01
N ALA A 613 32.81 -2.82 17.65
CA ALA A 613 33.21 -1.77 18.58
C ALA A 613 33.08 -2.20 20.06
N LEU A 614 32.20 -3.15 20.39
CA LEU A 614 32.00 -3.71 21.74
C LEU A 614 32.95 -4.88 22.06
N MET A 615 33.45 -5.58 21.03
CA MET A 615 34.43 -6.68 21.15
C MET A 615 35.74 -6.22 21.83
N GLU A 616 36.28 -7.07 22.70
CA GLU A 616 37.50 -6.78 23.47
C GLU A 616 38.75 -6.74 22.57
N ASP A 617 38.85 -7.70 21.66
CA ASP A 617 39.92 -7.77 20.67
C ASP A 617 39.59 -6.88 19.46
N SER A 618 40.25 -5.72 19.36
CA SER A 618 40.11 -4.83 18.19
C SER A 618 40.30 -5.58 16.87
N ASN A 619 41.24 -6.54 16.84
CA ASN A 619 41.58 -7.36 15.67
C ASN A 619 40.43 -8.29 15.25
N ASN A 620 39.63 -8.81 16.20
CA ASN A 620 38.44 -9.62 15.88
C ASN A 620 37.30 -8.72 15.37
N GLY A 621 37.14 -7.52 15.94
CA GLY A 621 36.24 -6.51 15.39
C GLY A 621 36.61 -6.09 13.97
N ASP A 622 37.90 -5.92 13.67
CA ASP A 622 38.38 -5.56 12.32
C ASP A 622 38.13 -6.70 11.32
N ARG A 623 38.38 -7.96 11.71
CA ARG A 623 38.03 -9.16 10.92
C ARG A 623 36.55 -9.27 10.63
N LEU A 624 35.69 -8.93 11.60
CA LEU A 624 34.23 -8.97 11.43
C LEU A 624 33.75 -7.93 10.42
N LEU A 625 34.33 -6.72 10.44
CA LEU A 625 34.06 -5.69 9.44
C LEU A 625 34.47 -6.17 8.03
N ASP A 626 35.68 -6.71 7.88
CA ASP A 626 36.13 -7.25 6.58
C ASP A 626 35.27 -8.43 6.10
N ALA A 627 34.80 -9.30 7.00
CA ALA A 627 33.84 -10.37 6.69
C ALA A 627 32.52 -9.82 6.13
N ALA A 628 31.94 -8.82 6.80
CA ALA A 628 30.68 -8.19 6.37
C ALA A 628 30.83 -7.39 5.05
N ARG A 629 32.02 -6.82 4.79
CA ARG A 629 32.34 -6.19 3.50
C ARG A 629 32.46 -7.21 2.38
N ASN A 630 33.10 -8.35 2.64
CA ASN A 630 33.11 -9.47 1.69
C ASN A 630 31.70 -9.99 1.41
N LEU A 631 30.81 -10.01 2.41
CA LEU A 631 29.40 -10.34 2.24
C LEU A 631 28.66 -9.32 1.35
N CYS A 632 28.85 -8.02 1.56
CA CYS A 632 28.28 -6.97 0.70
C CYS A 632 28.76 -7.11 -0.76
N ASN A 633 30.04 -7.40 -0.97
CA ASN A 633 30.58 -7.65 -2.31
C ASN A 633 29.98 -8.91 -2.96
N ALA A 634 29.77 -9.98 -2.20
CA ALA A 634 29.09 -11.18 -2.70
C ALA A 634 27.63 -10.91 -3.10
N PHE A 635 26.89 -10.11 -2.33
CA PHE A 635 25.55 -9.66 -2.71
C PHE A 635 25.55 -8.75 -3.94
N SER A 636 26.56 -7.88 -4.11
CA SER A 636 26.70 -7.05 -5.31
C SER A 636 26.86 -7.90 -6.57
N ASP A 637 27.68 -8.97 -6.48
CA ASP A 637 27.88 -9.92 -7.58
C ASP A 637 26.62 -10.78 -7.84
N LEU A 638 25.87 -11.15 -6.78
CA LEU A 638 24.56 -11.82 -6.92
C LEU A 638 23.54 -10.94 -7.66
N LEU A 639 23.42 -9.67 -7.28
CA LEU A 639 22.46 -8.75 -7.91
C LEU A 639 22.77 -8.51 -9.39
N LYS A 640 24.05 -8.39 -9.77
CA LYS A 640 24.47 -8.32 -11.19
C LYS A 640 24.14 -9.62 -11.94
N ALA A 641 24.38 -10.78 -11.33
CA ALA A 641 24.07 -12.07 -11.93
C ALA A 641 22.55 -12.33 -12.07
N ALA A 642 21.71 -11.58 -11.34
CA ALA A 642 20.25 -11.62 -11.43
C ALA A 642 19.64 -10.64 -12.45
N GLU A 643 20.46 -9.88 -13.19
CA GLU A 643 19.98 -8.94 -14.21
C GLU A 643 19.34 -9.68 -15.40
N PRO A 644 18.09 -9.37 -15.80
CA PRO A 644 17.38 -10.10 -16.85
C PRO A 644 17.96 -9.94 -18.26
N GLU A 645 18.83 -8.95 -18.50
CA GLU A 645 19.57 -8.79 -19.76
C GLU A 645 20.93 -9.53 -19.78
N SER A 646 21.31 -10.17 -18.65
CA SER A 646 22.56 -10.91 -18.56
C SER A 646 22.58 -12.07 -19.56
N LYS A 647 23.56 -12.07 -20.47
CA LYS A 647 23.83 -13.19 -21.39
C LYS A 647 24.60 -14.33 -20.73
N GLU A 648 24.80 -14.26 -19.42
CA GLU A 648 25.56 -15.24 -18.68
C GLU A 648 24.73 -16.51 -18.43
N PRO A 649 25.36 -17.69 -18.36
CA PRO A 649 24.64 -18.91 -18.03
C PRO A 649 24.08 -18.83 -16.60
N ALA A 650 22.92 -19.43 -16.35
CA ALA A 650 22.30 -19.52 -15.01
C ALA A 650 23.24 -20.11 -13.93
N GLN A 651 24.29 -20.83 -14.35
CA GLN A 651 25.37 -21.30 -13.48
C GLN A 651 26.16 -20.16 -12.80
N ASN A 652 26.25 -18.98 -13.41
CA ASN A 652 26.90 -17.81 -12.79
C ASN A 652 26.11 -17.28 -11.59
N LEU A 653 24.77 -17.22 -11.69
CA LEU A 653 23.90 -16.89 -10.57
C LEU A 653 24.06 -17.89 -9.41
N ILE A 654 24.09 -19.20 -9.72
CA ILE A 654 24.31 -20.28 -8.75
C ILE A 654 25.68 -20.15 -8.05
N ASN A 655 26.73 -19.77 -8.80
CA ASN A 655 28.06 -19.52 -8.25
C ASN A 655 28.11 -18.25 -7.37
N ALA A 656 27.46 -17.16 -7.80
CA ALA A 656 27.37 -15.92 -7.02
C ALA A 656 26.62 -16.14 -5.70
N ALA A 657 25.49 -16.85 -5.73
CA ALA A 657 24.75 -17.22 -4.53
C ALA A 657 25.56 -18.15 -3.61
N SER A 658 26.36 -19.07 -4.16
CA SER A 658 27.27 -19.90 -3.36
C SER A 658 28.32 -19.06 -2.61
N ARG A 659 28.84 -18.00 -3.24
CA ARG A 659 29.77 -17.05 -2.59
C ARG A 659 29.11 -16.23 -1.48
N VAL A 660 27.82 -15.90 -1.62
CA VAL A 660 27.03 -15.29 -0.54
C VAL A 660 26.95 -16.23 0.67
N GLY A 661 26.64 -17.52 0.46
CA GLY A 661 26.64 -18.52 1.53
C GLY A 661 28.00 -18.64 2.24
N GLU A 662 29.10 -18.71 1.48
CA GLU A 662 30.47 -18.79 2.03
C GLU A 662 30.86 -17.53 2.83
N ALA A 663 30.53 -16.34 2.34
CA ALA A 663 30.76 -15.09 3.06
C ALA A 663 29.87 -14.97 4.31
N THR A 664 28.62 -15.44 4.26
CA THR A 664 27.71 -15.50 5.40
C THR A 664 28.28 -16.39 6.51
N THR A 665 28.75 -17.59 6.18
CA THR A 665 29.39 -18.49 7.16
C THR A 665 30.59 -17.81 7.84
N HIS A 666 31.42 -17.08 7.09
CA HIS A 666 32.55 -16.34 7.64
C HIS A 666 32.13 -15.19 8.59
N VAL A 667 31.02 -14.50 8.32
CA VAL A 667 30.47 -13.48 9.25
C VAL A 667 30.01 -14.16 10.54
N LEU A 668 29.23 -15.24 10.44
CA LEU A 668 28.67 -15.91 11.61
C LEU A 668 29.73 -16.61 12.48
N SER A 669 30.75 -17.24 11.88
CA SER A 669 31.86 -17.83 12.64
C SER A 669 32.77 -16.80 13.31
N THR A 670 32.82 -15.55 12.80
CA THR A 670 33.53 -14.44 13.48
C THR A 670 32.71 -13.85 14.64
N ILE A 671 31.38 -14.03 14.63
CA ILE A 671 30.45 -13.58 15.68
C ILE A 671 30.35 -14.60 16.83
N ALA A 672 30.25 -15.89 16.47
CA ALA A 672 30.12 -17.00 17.39
C ALA A 672 31.49 -17.46 17.90
N GLU A 673 32.14 -16.61 18.70
CA GLU A 673 33.51 -16.80 19.24
C GLU A 673 33.74 -18.15 19.97
N GLU A 674 32.66 -18.84 20.37
CA GLU A 674 32.65 -20.25 20.74
C GLU A 674 31.69 -21.04 19.83
N GLU A 675 32.20 -21.68 18.77
CA GLU A 675 31.42 -22.70 18.05
C GLU A 675 31.21 -23.92 18.96
N VAL A 676 29.96 -24.19 19.35
CA VAL A 676 29.57 -25.53 19.83
C VAL A 676 29.84 -26.51 18.68
N PRO A 677 30.79 -27.48 18.81
CA PRO A 677 31.28 -28.26 17.65
C PRO A 677 30.16 -29.00 16.89
N GLU A 678 29.12 -29.42 17.62
CA GLU A 678 27.93 -30.11 17.12
C GLU A 678 27.19 -29.31 16.02
N ASN A 679 27.24 -27.97 16.02
CA ASN A 679 26.59 -27.17 14.98
C ASN A 679 27.35 -27.24 13.65
N SER A 680 28.69 -27.18 13.69
CA SER A 680 29.53 -27.28 12.49
C SER A 680 29.38 -28.66 11.83
N GLU A 681 29.37 -29.74 12.65
CA GLU A 681 29.14 -31.11 12.18
C GLU A 681 27.78 -31.30 11.49
N LEU A 682 26.70 -30.69 12.01
CA LEU A 682 25.37 -30.72 11.37
C LEU A 682 25.35 -29.96 10.02
N HIS A 683 26.05 -28.83 9.92
CA HIS A 683 26.17 -28.09 8.66
C HIS A 683 26.94 -28.90 7.60
N ASP A 684 28.07 -29.51 7.98
CA ASP A 684 28.88 -30.34 7.09
C ASP A 684 28.18 -31.64 6.68
N MET A 685 27.38 -32.23 7.56
CA MET A 685 26.55 -33.39 7.23
C MET A 685 25.48 -33.03 6.18
N LEU A 686 24.81 -31.88 6.32
CA LEU A 686 23.85 -31.39 5.32
C LEU A 686 24.52 -31.19 3.94
N LEU A 687 25.71 -30.56 3.91
CA LEU A 687 26.47 -30.36 2.68
C LEU A 687 26.94 -31.69 2.06
N THR A 688 27.25 -32.69 2.88
CA THR A 688 27.61 -34.03 2.43
C THR A 688 26.41 -34.76 1.82
N LEU A 689 25.24 -34.65 2.43
CA LEU A 689 23.98 -35.20 1.89
C LEU A 689 23.58 -34.51 0.57
N ALA A 690 23.70 -33.17 0.48
CA ALA A 690 23.46 -32.44 -0.77
C ALA A 690 24.42 -32.87 -1.90
N LYS A 691 25.71 -33.07 -1.59
CA LYS A 691 26.69 -33.65 -2.53
C LYS A 691 26.35 -35.09 -2.92
N ALA A 692 25.80 -35.89 -2.01
CA ALA A 692 25.35 -37.25 -2.32
C ALA A 692 24.19 -37.24 -3.33
N VAL A 693 23.19 -36.36 -3.17
CA VAL A 693 22.11 -36.14 -4.14
C VAL A 693 22.67 -35.70 -5.51
N ALA A 694 23.69 -34.84 -5.54
CA ALA A 694 24.35 -34.46 -6.78
C ALA A 694 25.04 -35.65 -7.49
N ASN A 695 25.72 -36.51 -6.72
CA ASN A 695 26.40 -37.69 -7.25
C ASN A 695 25.42 -38.76 -7.77
N THR A 696 24.33 -39.04 -7.05
CA THR A 696 23.30 -39.99 -7.52
C THR A 696 22.56 -39.44 -8.74
N THR A 697 22.30 -38.12 -8.78
CA THR A 697 21.69 -37.49 -9.97
C THR A 697 22.63 -37.51 -11.17
N ALA A 698 23.93 -37.32 -10.97
CA ALA A 698 24.93 -37.48 -12.04
C ALA A 698 24.93 -38.91 -12.61
N ALA A 699 24.80 -39.94 -11.75
CA ALA A 699 24.65 -41.32 -12.19
C ALA A 699 23.36 -41.54 -13.00
N LEU A 700 22.23 -40.99 -12.56
CA LEU A 700 20.95 -41.02 -13.30
C LEU A 700 21.08 -40.35 -14.67
N MET A 701 21.71 -39.18 -14.76
CA MET A 701 21.94 -38.48 -16.03
C MET A 701 22.81 -39.26 -17.00
N LEU A 702 23.79 -40.04 -16.52
CA LEU A 702 24.57 -40.93 -17.38
C LEU A 702 23.71 -42.07 -17.96
N ARG A 703 22.72 -42.59 -17.21
CA ARG A 703 21.75 -43.57 -17.73
C ARG A 703 20.81 -42.93 -18.76
N ALA A 704 20.29 -41.73 -18.49
CA ALA A 704 19.48 -40.98 -19.45
C ALA A 704 20.25 -40.66 -20.75
N LYS A 705 21.53 -40.31 -20.67
CA LYS A 705 22.39 -40.12 -21.86
C LYS A 705 22.63 -41.41 -22.64
N ALA A 706 22.76 -42.55 -21.97
CA ALA A 706 22.84 -43.85 -22.64
C ALA A 706 21.52 -44.19 -23.37
N ILE A 707 20.37 -43.85 -22.79
CA ILE A 707 19.07 -43.95 -23.46
C ILE A 707 19.01 -43.03 -24.69
N ALA A 708 19.37 -41.74 -24.55
CA ALA A 708 19.40 -40.79 -25.67
C ALA A 708 20.32 -41.26 -26.83
N ALA A 709 21.44 -41.91 -26.52
CA ALA A 709 22.33 -42.50 -27.51
C ALA A 709 21.72 -43.73 -28.24
N SER A 710 20.73 -44.40 -27.63
CA SER A 710 19.97 -45.50 -28.25
C SER A 710 18.73 -45.04 -29.04
N CYS A 711 18.29 -43.79 -28.87
CA CYS A 711 17.15 -43.23 -29.60
C CYS A 711 17.53 -42.95 -31.06
N GLU A 712 16.84 -43.59 -32.01
CA GLU A 712 17.01 -43.31 -33.45
C GLU A 712 16.46 -41.93 -33.83
N ASP A 713 15.29 -41.57 -33.26
CA ASP A 713 14.61 -40.28 -33.45
C ASP A 713 15.37 -39.11 -32.78
N GLU A 714 15.58 -38.05 -33.55
CA GLU A 714 16.27 -36.82 -33.14
C GLU A 714 15.41 -35.97 -32.17
N GLU A 715 14.09 -35.94 -32.35
CA GLU A 715 13.19 -35.16 -31.49
C GLU A 715 13.13 -35.77 -30.08
N SER A 716 12.94 -37.08 -29.97
CA SER A 716 12.97 -37.81 -28.70
C SER A 716 14.35 -37.77 -28.03
N ARG A 717 15.44 -37.85 -28.81
CA ARG A 717 16.81 -37.66 -28.29
C ARG A 717 16.98 -36.27 -27.66
N ASN A 718 16.52 -35.22 -28.34
CA ASN A 718 16.60 -33.85 -27.85
C ASN A 718 15.72 -33.63 -26.60
N ARG A 719 14.52 -34.23 -26.54
CA ARG A 719 13.67 -34.21 -25.34
C ARG A 719 14.34 -34.85 -24.12
N VAL A 720 14.97 -36.03 -24.27
CA VAL A 720 15.73 -36.68 -23.18
C VAL A 720 16.91 -35.81 -22.72
N ILE A 721 17.65 -35.21 -23.65
CA ILE A 721 18.78 -34.32 -23.32
C ILE A 721 18.30 -33.06 -22.59
N GLY A 722 17.18 -32.46 -23.01
CA GLY A 722 16.56 -31.32 -22.34
C GLY A 722 16.15 -31.64 -20.90
N ALA A 723 15.41 -32.72 -20.69
CA ALA A 723 15.01 -33.17 -19.36
C ALA A 723 16.22 -33.51 -18.47
N ALA A 724 17.27 -34.11 -19.03
CA ALA A 724 18.51 -34.40 -18.29
C ALA A 724 19.25 -33.11 -17.89
N SER A 725 19.29 -32.09 -18.75
CA SER A 725 19.86 -30.78 -18.44
C SER A 725 19.05 -30.00 -17.40
N GLN A 726 17.72 -30.09 -17.43
CA GLN A 726 16.85 -29.52 -16.40
C GLN A 726 17.11 -30.17 -15.02
N CYS A 727 17.29 -31.50 -15.00
CA CYS A 727 17.62 -32.26 -13.80
C CYS A 727 19.02 -31.90 -13.24
N ALA A 728 20.03 -31.70 -14.12
CA ALA A 728 21.33 -31.16 -13.74
C ALA A 728 21.20 -29.81 -13.02
N LEU A 729 20.47 -28.87 -13.64
CA LEU A 729 20.31 -27.51 -13.15
C LEU A 729 19.60 -27.48 -11.79
N ALA A 730 18.47 -28.18 -11.67
CA ALA A 730 17.71 -28.28 -10.42
C ALA A 730 18.56 -28.83 -9.26
N THR A 731 19.46 -29.77 -9.56
CA THR A 731 20.34 -30.36 -8.54
C THR A 731 21.50 -29.44 -8.17
N SER A 732 22.05 -28.68 -9.13
CA SER A 732 23.00 -27.60 -8.83
C SER A 732 22.37 -26.46 -8.02
N GLN A 733 21.10 -26.11 -8.30
CA GLN A 733 20.31 -25.18 -7.51
C GLN A 733 20.10 -25.69 -6.08
N LEU A 734 19.79 -26.98 -5.89
CA LEU A 734 19.68 -27.60 -4.55
C LEU A 734 20.99 -27.52 -3.77
N VAL A 735 22.14 -27.81 -4.39
CA VAL A 735 23.45 -27.74 -3.72
C VAL A 735 23.81 -26.31 -3.33
N ALA A 736 23.55 -25.32 -4.19
CA ALA A 736 23.79 -23.92 -3.85
C ALA A 736 22.81 -23.40 -2.79
N CYS A 737 21.53 -23.79 -2.86
CA CYS A 737 20.54 -23.53 -1.81
C CYS A 737 21.03 -24.10 -0.47
N ALA A 738 21.44 -25.38 -0.43
CA ALA A 738 21.99 -26.02 0.77
C ALA A 738 23.21 -25.27 1.34
N LYS A 739 24.14 -24.82 0.50
CA LYS A 739 25.28 -23.97 0.90
C LYS A 739 24.84 -22.65 1.55
N VAL A 740 23.86 -21.97 0.97
CA VAL A 740 23.36 -20.68 1.46
C VAL A 740 22.60 -20.86 2.78
N VAL A 741 21.73 -21.86 2.89
CA VAL A 741 20.87 -22.02 4.06
C VAL A 741 21.54 -22.72 5.23
N ALA A 742 22.57 -23.56 5.00
CA ALA A 742 23.24 -24.38 6.01
C ALA A 742 23.49 -23.64 7.35
N PRO A 743 24.24 -22.52 7.41
CA PRO A 743 24.55 -21.84 8.67
C PRO A 743 23.33 -21.20 9.37
N THR A 744 22.15 -21.25 8.74
CA THR A 744 20.91 -20.59 9.20
C THR A 744 19.71 -21.54 9.21
N LEU A 745 19.95 -22.86 9.28
CA LEU A 745 18.93 -23.91 9.22
C LEU A 745 17.92 -23.85 10.40
N HIS A 746 18.26 -23.14 11.49
CA HIS A 746 17.36 -22.84 12.60
C HIS A 746 16.16 -21.97 12.17
N ASN A 747 16.29 -21.14 11.13
CA ASN A 747 15.20 -20.32 10.60
C ASN A 747 14.24 -21.17 9.74
N ALA A 748 12.93 -21.03 9.99
CA ALA A 748 11.89 -21.75 9.25
C ALA A 748 11.86 -21.39 7.75
N ALA A 749 12.10 -20.13 7.39
CA ALA A 749 12.11 -19.69 5.99
C ALA A 749 13.23 -20.36 5.19
N CYS A 750 14.42 -20.52 5.79
CA CYS A 750 15.54 -21.24 5.21
C CYS A 750 15.21 -22.73 4.95
N ARG A 751 14.51 -23.38 5.89
CA ARG A 751 14.06 -24.77 5.71
C ARG A 751 13.03 -24.91 4.58
N GLU A 752 12.06 -24.01 4.50
CA GLU A 752 11.02 -24.03 3.45
C GLU A 752 11.62 -23.92 2.03
N GLN A 753 12.61 -23.04 1.84
CA GLN A 753 13.31 -22.90 0.55
C GLN A 753 14.12 -24.17 0.19
N LEU A 754 14.74 -24.81 1.17
CA LEU A 754 15.48 -26.05 0.96
C LEU A 754 14.56 -27.22 0.60
N GLU A 755 13.42 -27.35 1.28
CA GLU A 755 12.37 -28.30 0.92
C GLU A 755 11.77 -28.01 -0.47
N GLY A 756 11.65 -26.73 -0.84
CA GLY A 756 11.22 -26.30 -2.17
C GLY A 756 12.20 -26.75 -3.26
N ALA A 757 13.50 -26.52 -3.06
CA ALA A 757 14.55 -26.99 -3.96
C ALA A 757 14.56 -28.53 -4.09
N ALA A 758 14.41 -29.26 -2.98
CA ALA A 758 14.32 -30.71 -2.99
C ALA A 758 13.09 -31.23 -3.75
N ARG A 759 11.92 -30.59 -3.55
CA ARG A 759 10.69 -30.87 -4.32
C ARG A 759 10.87 -30.62 -5.82
N ASN A 760 11.64 -29.60 -6.22
CA ASN A 760 11.95 -29.32 -7.62
C ASN A 760 12.87 -30.40 -8.24
N VAL A 761 13.89 -30.88 -7.51
CA VAL A 761 14.73 -32.01 -7.96
C VAL A 761 13.88 -33.27 -8.14
N ALA A 762 13.02 -33.62 -7.17
CA ALA A 762 12.12 -34.76 -7.29
C ALA A 762 11.19 -34.66 -8.53
N ARG A 763 10.65 -33.46 -8.82
CA ARG A 763 9.85 -33.21 -10.03
C ARG A 763 10.68 -33.42 -11.31
N ALA A 764 11.91 -32.91 -11.37
CA ALA A 764 12.79 -33.05 -12.52
C ALA A 764 13.23 -34.51 -12.76
N VAL A 765 13.46 -35.28 -11.69
CA VAL A 765 13.76 -36.73 -11.75
C VAL A 765 12.56 -37.51 -12.32
N ASN A 766 11.34 -37.21 -11.87
CA ASN A 766 10.13 -37.85 -12.39
C ASN A 766 9.92 -37.53 -13.88
N ASN A 767 10.01 -36.25 -14.27
CA ASN A 767 9.94 -35.82 -15.67
C ASN A 767 10.99 -36.55 -16.55
N LEU A 768 12.24 -36.64 -16.08
CA LEU A 768 13.29 -37.37 -16.77
C LEU A 768 12.98 -38.88 -16.92
N CYS A 769 12.34 -39.49 -15.92
CA CYS A 769 11.93 -40.89 -15.98
C CYS A 769 10.78 -41.10 -16.97
N GLU A 770 9.80 -40.20 -17.02
CA GLU A 770 8.69 -40.24 -17.98
C GLU A 770 9.22 -40.10 -19.42
N VAL A 771 9.97 -39.03 -19.71
CA VAL A 771 10.55 -38.77 -21.04
C VAL A 771 11.46 -39.92 -21.51
N CYS A 772 12.30 -40.47 -20.62
CA CYS A 772 13.12 -41.64 -20.97
C CYS A 772 12.30 -42.93 -21.17
N ASN A 773 11.20 -43.13 -20.43
CA ASN A 773 10.33 -44.30 -20.59
C ASN A 773 9.58 -44.27 -21.92
N ASP A 774 9.25 -43.09 -22.44
CA ASP A 774 8.63 -42.94 -23.77
C ASP A 774 9.67 -43.07 -24.90
N ALA A 775 10.91 -42.64 -24.67
CA ALA A 775 11.96 -42.58 -25.69
C ALA A 775 12.69 -43.91 -25.99
N THR A 776 12.50 -44.95 -25.17
CA THR A 776 13.06 -46.29 -25.43
C THR A 776 12.05 -47.41 -25.18
N ASN A 777 12.29 -48.57 -25.77
CA ASN A 777 11.55 -49.81 -25.50
C ASN A 777 12.44 -50.92 -24.89
N ASP A 778 13.72 -50.65 -24.62
CA ASP A 778 14.60 -51.63 -23.97
C ASP A 778 14.25 -51.77 -22.47
N PRO A 779 13.76 -52.94 -22.01
CA PRO A 779 13.42 -53.15 -20.61
C PRO A 779 14.64 -53.10 -19.67
N LYS A 780 15.85 -53.36 -20.16
CA LYS A 780 17.07 -53.28 -19.35
C LYS A 780 17.43 -51.83 -19.05
N LEU A 781 17.43 -50.96 -20.07
CA LEU A 781 17.71 -49.54 -19.90
C LEU A 781 16.66 -48.85 -19.00
N LYS A 782 15.37 -49.22 -19.12
CA LYS A 782 14.33 -48.73 -18.21
C LYS A 782 14.57 -49.15 -16.76
N ASN A 783 14.94 -50.41 -16.52
CA ASN A 783 15.24 -50.88 -15.17
C ASN A 783 16.49 -50.21 -14.57
N ASP A 784 17.55 -50.03 -15.35
CA ASP A 784 18.78 -49.34 -14.92
C ASP A 784 18.51 -47.86 -14.57
N LEU A 785 17.63 -47.18 -15.34
CA LEU A 785 17.18 -45.82 -15.06
C LEU A 785 16.33 -45.74 -13.79
N LEU A 786 15.34 -46.62 -13.64
CA LEU A 786 14.46 -46.66 -12.47
C LEU A 786 15.22 -47.02 -11.18
N ALA A 787 16.28 -47.83 -11.27
CA ALA A 787 17.19 -48.06 -10.15
C ALA A 787 17.90 -46.76 -9.72
N ALA A 788 18.54 -46.07 -10.67
CA ALA A 788 19.21 -44.80 -10.39
C ALA A 788 18.25 -43.70 -9.86
N ALA A 789 17.00 -43.67 -10.34
CA ALA A 789 15.98 -42.72 -9.87
C ALA A 789 15.52 -43.01 -8.43
N ARG A 790 15.50 -44.28 -8.02
CA ARG A 790 15.28 -44.69 -6.62
C ARG A 790 16.45 -44.29 -5.73
N ASP A 791 17.69 -44.41 -6.22
CA ASP A 791 18.87 -43.96 -5.46
C ASP A 791 18.85 -42.45 -5.20
N VAL A 792 18.48 -41.64 -6.21
CA VAL A 792 18.27 -40.19 -6.03
C VAL A 792 17.14 -39.91 -5.02
N SER A 793 15.99 -40.57 -5.17
CA SER A 793 14.85 -40.41 -4.25
C SER A 793 15.22 -40.76 -2.81
N LYS A 794 16.06 -41.79 -2.62
CA LYS A 794 16.57 -42.17 -1.30
C LYS A 794 17.49 -41.09 -0.73
N SER A 795 18.53 -40.67 -1.46
CA SER A 795 19.44 -39.60 -1.00
C SER A 795 18.69 -38.30 -0.64
N LEU A 796 17.62 -38.00 -1.38
CA LEU A 796 16.77 -36.83 -1.13
C LEU A 796 15.91 -36.99 0.13
N SER A 797 15.41 -38.19 0.43
CA SER A 797 14.75 -38.48 1.72
C SER A 797 15.73 -38.38 2.89
N ASP A 798 16.91 -39.01 2.77
CA ASP A 798 17.96 -38.99 3.79
C ASP A 798 18.36 -37.55 4.15
N MET A 799 18.45 -36.66 3.14
CA MET A 799 18.69 -35.22 3.32
C MET A 799 17.53 -34.49 4.01
N LEU A 800 16.28 -34.73 3.60
CA LEU A 800 15.11 -34.08 4.19
C LEU A 800 14.84 -34.53 5.63
N ASP A 801 15.13 -35.79 5.96
CA ASP A 801 14.97 -36.30 7.31
C ASP A 801 16.05 -35.76 8.25
N HIS A 802 17.29 -35.53 7.76
CA HIS A 802 18.29 -34.75 8.50
C HIS A 802 17.80 -33.34 8.85
N VAL A 803 17.24 -32.60 7.88
CA VAL A 803 16.70 -31.23 8.11
C VAL A 803 15.61 -31.21 9.19
N LYS A 804 14.75 -32.23 9.24
CA LYS A 804 13.71 -32.37 10.28
C LYS A 804 14.31 -32.71 11.65
N LEU A 805 15.32 -33.57 11.70
CA LEU A 805 16.01 -33.95 12.93
C LEU A 805 16.74 -32.74 13.55
N SER A 806 17.52 -32.01 12.77
CA SER A 806 18.19 -30.77 13.23
C SER A 806 17.19 -29.73 13.73
N SER A 807 16.01 -29.60 13.10
CA SER A 807 14.96 -28.71 13.60
C SER A 807 14.37 -29.15 14.95
N ARG A 808 14.37 -30.45 15.26
CA ARG A 808 13.86 -30.98 16.53
C ARG A 808 14.91 -30.88 17.64
N GLU A 809 16.17 -31.11 17.32
CA GLU A 809 17.31 -30.93 18.22
C GLU A 809 17.48 -29.45 18.59
N TYR A 810 17.41 -28.53 17.62
CA TYR A 810 17.42 -27.09 17.90
C TYR A 810 16.26 -26.66 18.80
N ALA A 811 15.03 -27.10 18.50
CA ALA A 811 13.86 -26.81 19.34
C ALA A 811 14.00 -27.38 20.77
N SER A 812 14.71 -28.51 20.94
CA SER A 812 15.06 -29.06 22.25
C SER A 812 16.07 -28.19 22.99
N ARG A 813 17.10 -27.68 22.30
CA ARG A 813 18.13 -26.79 22.88
C ARG A 813 17.57 -25.42 23.27
N THR A 814 16.77 -24.77 22.44
CA THR A 814 16.12 -23.49 22.79
C THR A 814 15.12 -23.65 23.95
N SER A 815 14.64 -24.86 24.22
CA SER A 815 13.83 -25.17 25.42
C SER A 815 14.67 -25.37 26.69
N GLN A 816 16.01 -25.52 26.56
CA GLN A 816 16.96 -25.66 27.66
C GLN A 816 17.67 -24.34 28.01
N GLU A 817 17.80 -23.39 27.08
CA GLU A 817 18.45 -22.05 27.28
C GLU A 817 17.67 -21.06 28.15
N MET A 818 16.49 -21.45 28.66
CA MET A 818 15.93 -20.79 29.84
C MET A 818 15.35 -21.87 30.74
N SER A 819 16.25 -22.68 31.29
CA SER A 819 15.88 -23.86 32.06
C SER A 819 14.92 -23.47 33.18
N PRO A 820 13.86 -24.26 33.46
CA PRO A 820 13.04 -24.03 34.64
C PRO A 820 13.87 -24.08 35.94
N VAL A 821 15.07 -24.68 35.92
CA VAL A 821 16.08 -24.59 36.99
C VAL A 821 16.65 -23.18 37.15
N GLU A 822 17.03 -22.52 36.06
CA GLU A 822 17.60 -21.16 36.10
C GLU A 822 16.57 -20.13 36.55
N ASN A 823 15.32 -20.24 36.06
CA ASN A 823 14.20 -19.44 36.55
C ASN A 823 13.95 -19.61 38.06
N VAL A 824 14.19 -20.82 38.59
CA VAL A 824 14.13 -21.10 40.03
C VAL A 824 15.34 -20.51 40.77
N ILE A 825 16.55 -20.58 40.21
CA ILE A 825 17.76 -19.98 40.81
C ILE A 825 17.61 -18.45 40.87
N ILE A 826 17.32 -17.79 39.74
CA ILE A 826 17.12 -16.35 39.63
C ILE A 826 15.97 -15.88 40.54
N GLY A 827 14.84 -16.60 40.52
CA GLY A 827 13.69 -16.31 41.39
C GLY A 827 14.00 -16.49 42.88
N THR A 828 14.94 -17.37 43.25
CA THR A 828 15.42 -17.54 44.62
C THR A 828 16.33 -16.38 45.02
N ASP A 829 17.25 -15.96 44.15
CA ASP A 829 18.21 -14.90 44.45
C ASP A 829 17.52 -13.52 44.57
N ILE A 830 16.53 -13.25 43.72
CA ILE A 830 15.64 -12.07 43.83
C ILE A 830 14.82 -12.10 45.13
N LEU A 831 14.35 -13.29 45.56
CA LEU A 831 13.61 -13.43 46.81
C LEU A 831 14.50 -13.21 48.05
N VAL A 832 15.75 -13.67 48.01
CA VAL A 832 16.74 -13.52 49.09
C VAL A 832 17.25 -12.07 49.20
N SER A 833 17.35 -11.35 48.09
CA SER A 833 17.77 -9.94 48.05
C SER A 833 16.64 -8.92 48.30
N SER A 834 15.39 -9.35 48.33
CA SER A 834 14.22 -8.49 48.56
C SER A 834 14.01 -8.14 50.04
N ASN A 835 13.95 -6.85 50.36
CA ASN A 835 13.75 -6.34 51.73
C ASN A 835 12.31 -5.89 52.06
N ASP A 836 11.39 -5.86 51.08
CA ASP A 836 9.99 -5.48 51.31
C ASP A 836 9.06 -6.71 51.41
N PRO A 837 8.24 -6.84 52.48
CA PRO A 837 7.36 -7.99 52.65
C PRO A 837 6.32 -8.21 51.53
N GLN A 838 5.88 -7.18 50.80
CA GLN A 838 4.89 -7.36 49.73
C GLN A 838 5.55 -7.83 48.43
N GLU A 839 6.70 -7.27 48.07
CA GLU A 839 7.55 -7.77 46.98
C GLU A 839 8.03 -9.20 47.25
N MET A 840 8.46 -9.54 48.47
CA MET A 840 8.83 -10.93 48.82
C MET A 840 7.70 -11.93 48.58
N VAL A 841 6.45 -11.60 48.94
CA VAL A 841 5.29 -12.47 48.69
C VAL A 841 5.00 -12.61 47.19
N ARG A 842 5.24 -11.55 46.41
CA ARG A 842 5.11 -11.58 44.94
C ARG A 842 6.18 -12.47 44.31
N HIS A 843 7.45 -12.28 44.66
CA HIS A 843 8.57 -13.06 44.13
C HIS A 843 8.51 -14.53 44.55
N ALA A 844 8.11 -14.83 45.79
CA ALA A 844 7.87 -16.20 46.25
C ALA A 844 6.76 -16.91 45.45
N LYS A 845 5.73 -16.18 44.99
CA LYS A 845 4.68 -16.72 44.14
C LYS A 845 5.17 -16.98 42.71
N THR A 846 5.99 -16.10 42.16
CA THR A 846 6.66 -16.30 40.85
C THR A 846 7.61 -17.51 40.90
N LEU A 847 8.42 -17.60 41.95
CA LEU A 847 9.33 -18.74 42.21
C LEU A 847 8.55 -20.05 42.29
N GLY A 848 7.46 -20.10 43.06
CA GLY A 848 6.61 -21.29 43.13
C GLY A 848 5.97 -21.70 41.79
N GLN A 849 5.72 -20.75 40.89
CA GLN A 849 5.27 -21.05 39.52
C GLN A 849 6.40 -21.62 38.66
N ALA A 850 7.62 -21.07 38.76
CA ALA A 850 8.80 -21.61 38.08
C ALA A 850 9.15 -23.03 38.56
N THR A 851 9.10 -23.29 39.88
CA THR A 851 9.31 -24.64 40.43
C THR A 851 8.23 -25.63 39.97
N ALA A 852 6.97 -25.20 39.86
CA ALA A 852 5.91 -26.06 39.33
C ALA A 852 6.13 -26.42 37.84
N GLN A 853 6.61 -25.46 37.04
CA GLN A 853 6.99 -25.70 35.64
C GLN A 853 8.20 -26.65 35.55
N LEU A 854 9.20 -26.51 36.42
CA LEU A 854 10.34 -27.43 36.52
C LEU A 854 9.90 -28.87 36.81
N ILE A 855 9.04 -29.07 37.83
CA ILE A 855 8.51 -30.39 38.17
C ILE A 855 7.73 -31.00 36.98
N GLN A 856 6.98 -30.18 36.25
CA GLN A 856 6.25 -30.64 35.07
C GLN A 856 7.18 -30.99 33.90
N SER A 857 8.28 -30.26 33.72
CA SER A 857 9.31 -30.56 32.72
C SER A 857 10.06 -31.85 33.03
N ILE A 858 10.58 -32.01 34.26
CA ILE A 858 11.25 -33.24 34.73
C ILE A 858 10.34 -34.46 34.56
N LYS A 859 9.04 -34.31 34.88
CA LYS A 859 8.08 -35.40 34.67
C LYS A 859 7.89 -35.74 33.18
N GLY A 860 7.85 -34.74 32.31
CA GLY A 860 7.76 -34.93 30.86
C GLY A 860 9.02 -35.55 30.24
N GLU A 861 10.19 -35.31 30.84
CA GLU A 861 11.46 -35.98 30.47
C GLU A 861 11.48 -37.43 30.98
N ALA A 862 11.08 -37.67 32.24
CA ALA A 862 10.96 -39.02 32.79
C ALA A 862 9.97 -39.90 32.01
N ASP A 863 8.85 -39.35 31.53
CA ASP A 863 7.89 -40.06 30.67
C ASP A 863 8.48 -40.40 29.25
N GLN A 864 9.60 -39.78 28.85
CA GLN A 864 10.30 -40.04 27.58
C GLN A 864 11.57 -40.90 27.74
N GLN A 865 12.10 -41.02 28.96
CA GLN A 865 13.30 -41.78 29.28
C GLN A 865 13.04 -43.29 29.16
N LYS A 866 13.93 -44.03 28.48
CA LYS A 866 13.78 -45.48 28.22
C LYS A 866 14.47 -46.39 29.24
N ASP A 867 15.20 -45.80 30.18
CA ASP A 867 15.98 -46.52 31.19
C ASP A 867 15.24 -46.43 32.54
N GLU A 868 14.80 -47.58 33.07
CA GLU A 868 13.98 -47.64 34.29
C GLU A 868 14.70 -47.10 35.54
N ASP A 869 16.04 -47.12 35.57
CA ASP A 869 16.82 -46.60 36.70
C ASP A 869 17.10 -45.09 36.59
N MET A 870 16.97 -44.48 35.40
CA MET A 870 16.94 -43.00 35.23
C MET A 870 15.52 -42.42 35.28
N GLN A 871 14.49 -43.26 35.17
CA GLN A 871 13.07 -42.86 35.23
C GLN A 871 12.54 -42.79 36.68
N ARG A 872 13.25 -43.39 37.65
CA ARG A 872 12.91 -43.43 39.07
C ARG A 872 13.58 -42.33 39.89
#